data_AF-A0A8J3YUW2-F1
#
_entry.id   AF-A0A8J3YUW2-F1
#
_cell.length_a   1.000
_cell.length_b   1.000
_cell.length_c   1.000
_cell.angle_alpha   90.00
_cell.angle_beta   90.00
_cell.angle_gamma   90.00
#
_symmetry.space_group_name_H-M   'P 1'
#
loop_
_entity.id
_entity.type
_entity.pdbx_description
1 polymer ?
#
loop_
_entity_poly.entity_id
_entity_poly.type
_entity_poly.pdbx_seq_one_letter_code
_entity_poly.pdbx_strand_id
1 'polypeptide(L)'
;MSGRVAPRGRWAVAVVLVFVFVSVLAVEAYVNAEFAPDHGRAHQPGSYDDVPDAILGGGSIIDTRNGAARSYAIPKKTMAITFDDGPDPRWTPAIARILDKHGVKATFFVVGTQVARYPFIARELTNSGHEIAIHSFTHPNMAALPQWRQDMEYSQSQLAIVSATGRKAALVRLPYSAGADSIDNANWRLIKDAGRHGYLTAMTDTDSQDWALPGVDQVVQNSIPKDDDGSLLLMHDAGGDRAQTIAALDRLIPLLKARGYQFTTVSEGLNRTLQANAGGGAAPTFHGNPNAAKGDVQRGYALVAVVKIADWLLYALGVLFVVVGVLTVLRTLLMFGLAFKHARTRRSTKWSWGPAVTDPVSVIVPAYNEKEGIAQAVRSLAGGDHPGGIEVIVVDDGSSDDTAAIARGLGLPNVRVVSIPNGGKPNALNVGVALAKHELIVMVDGDTVFEKDAVRQLVQPFGDPSVGAVAGNVKVGNRDSIVSRWQHIEYVIGFNLDRRLYDELRCMSTIPGAIGAFRRSALVEAGGMTDDTLAEDTDVTMALGRAGWRVVYEERARAWTEAPTTLRQLWLQRYRWSYGTMQAIWKHKKSLFEKGPSGRYGRVGLPLVAVFGVALPLFAPLIDLLTVYGLIFFDWTETAVAWLAMLGLQFITAFVAFRLDREKLRALWVLPLQQFAYRQLMYLVLIQSVVTALTGARLRWHKLRRAGTAGAAAAGAVSIDPVVPVGGDGAGAVPASASASGRKVSQGLSGPPAQPAGAGQVGRVQVGSVGQAAVQAGAADRELPDAGAVGQGSAHAGVAAQGSARVGSTGQGRAAVGQGRAVVGQGRAAGQAQVPGPAVARASVPVAGPSGHDPMPVAGHPTHDPAPAAGRPTYGAGSAGRPGTPEAPAVNQRHPTDHWDERDPQRLRTPDARRDGHARPDGQAPRDGQAAPEEDRWAALREPPLPPPPPSPPRGTARVPGTPPPDWPPGS
;
A
#
# COMPACT_ATOMS: atom_id res chain seq x y z
N MET A 1 9.91 40.55 -2.00
CA MET A 1 9.54 40.07 -3.36
C MET A 1 8.16 39.42 -3.32
N SER A 2 7.42 39.44 -4.44
CA SER A 2 6.03 38.95 -4.52
C SER A 2 5.91 37.44 -4.28
N GLY A 3 4.89 37.05 -3.50
CA GLY A 3 4.59 35.66 -3.17
C GLY A 3 3.82 34.95 -4.28
N ARG A 4 4.51 34.15 -5.10
CA ARG A 4 3.86 33.25 -6.06
C ARG A 4 3.17 32.09 -5.33
N VAL A 5 1.89 32.29 -5.00
CA VAL A 5 1.01 31.18 -4.59
C VAL A 5 1.00 30.14 -5.72
N ALA A 6 1.16 28.86 -5.35
CA ALA A 6 1.23 27.77 -6.30
C ALA A 6 -0.04 27.68 -7.20
N PRO A 7 0.10 27.53 -8.52
CA PRO A 7 -1.06 27.51 -9.42
C PRO A 7 -1.94 26.27 -9.20
N ARG A 8 -3.26 26.47 -9.31
CA ARG A 8 -4.31 25.46 -9.03
C ARG A 8 -4.17 24.14 -9.81
N GLY A 9 -3.53 24.17 -10.99
CA GLY A 9 -3.37 23.00 -11.87
C GLY A 9 -2.62 21.79 -11.27
N ARG A 10 -1.88 21.96 -10.16
CA ARG A 10 -1.20 20.84 -9.47
C ARG A 10 -2.19 19.78 -8.96
N TRP A 11 -3.34 20.20 -8.46
CA TRP A 11 -4.40 19.29 -8.02
C TRP A 11 -5.09 18.60 -9.19
N ALA A 12 -5.21 19.27 -10.35
CA ALA A 12 -5.78 18.65 -11.54
C ALA A 12 -4.96 17.45 -12.04
N VAL A 13 -3.62 17.57 -12.07
CA VAL A 13 -2.73 16.44 -12.44
C VAL A 13 -2.87 15.28 -11.46
N ALA A 14 -2.90 15.56 -10.15
CA ALA A 14 -3.08 14.51 -9.13
C ALA A 14 -4.44 13.82 -9.24
N VAL A 15 -5.52 14.57 -9.47
CA VAL A 15 -6.88 14.03 -9.68
C VAL A 15 -6.94 13.19 -10.95
N VAL A 16 -6.31 13.63 -12.06
CA VAL A 16 -6.26 12.84 -13.31
C VAL A 16 -5.49 11.53 -13.10
N LEU A 17 -4.34 11.55 -12.41
CA LEU A 17 -3.59 10.32 -12.14
C LEU A 17 -4.37 9.34 -11.24
N VAL A 18 -5.04 9.84 -10.20
CA VAL A 18 -5.92 9.01 -9.35
C VAL A 18 -7.12 8.48 -10.14
N PHE A 19 -7.74 9.29 -10.99
CA PHE A 19 -8.87 8.88 -11.83
C PHE A 19 -8.47 7.80 -12.83
N VAL A 20 -7.33 7.95 -13.52
CA VAL A 20 -6.78 6.92 -14.42
C VAL A 20 -6.49 5.64 -13.63
N PHE A 21 -5.84 5.74 -12.47
CA PHE A 21 -5.52 4.59 -11.63
C PHE A 21 -6.77 3.82 -11.17
N VAL A 22 -7.78 4.54 -10.66
CA VAL A 22 -9.07 3.95 -10.25
C VAL A 22 -9.83 3.38 -11.45
N SER A 23 -9.73 4.00 -12.63
CA SER A 23 -10.34 3.48 -13.87
C SER A 23 -9.68 2.17 -14.32
N VAL A 24 -8.35 2.04 -14.21
CA VAL A 24 -7.66 0.78 -14.53
C VAL A 24 -8.00 -0.30 -13.49
N LEU A 25 -8.06 0.02 -12.19
CA LEU A 25 -8.56 -0.95 -11.19
C LEU A 25 -10.02 -1.35 -11.43
N ALA A 26 -10.88 -0.43 -11.89
CA ALA A 26 -12.27 -0.76 -12.22
C ALA A 26 -12.39 -1.66 -13.46
N VAL A 27 -11.52 -1.47 -14.46
CA VAL A 27 -11.37 -2.40 -15.60
C VAL A 27 -10.85 -3.75 -15.12
N GLU A 28 -9.82 -3.75 -14.26
CA GLU A 28 -9.22 -4.99 -13.74
C GLU A 28 -10.22 -5.80 -12.91
N ALA A 29 -11.00 -5.13 -12.07
CA ALA A 29 -12.09 -5.74 -11.30
C ALA A 29 -13.19 -6.28 -12.21
N TYR A 30 -13.49 -5.60 -13.32
CA TYR A 30 -14.46 -6.05 -14.31
C TYR A 30 -13.97 -7.27 -15.11
N VAL A 31 -12.67 -7.31 -15.46
CA VAL A 31 -12.03 -8.41 -16.22
C VAL A 31 -11.81 -9.65 -15.35
N ASN A 32 -11.41 -9.46 -14.10
CA ASN A 32 -11.14 -10.53 -13.12
C ASN A 32 -12.31 -10.80 -12.17
N ALA A 33 -13.51 -10.27 -12.47
CA ALA A 33 -14.71 -10.66 -11.75
C ALA A 33 -15.17 -12.05 -12.17
N GLU A 34 -14.43 -13.05 -11.69
CA GLU A 34 -15.03 -14.26 -11.15
C GLU A 34 -15.96 -13.83 -10.00
N PHE A 35 -17.13 -13.28 -10.34
CA PHE A 35 -18.18 -12.97 -9.36
C PHE A 35 -18.48 -14.27 -8.62
N ALA A 36 -18.18 -14.26 -7.31
CA ALA A 36 -17.84 -15.44 -6.51
C ALA A 36 -18.59 -16.71 -6.95
N PRO A 37 -17.88 -17.79 -7.30
CA PRO A 37 -18.40 -18.88 -8.15
C PRO A 37 -19.78 -19.37 -7.70
N ASP A 38 -20.81 -18.91 -8.42
CA ASP A 38 -22.22 -19.25 -8.17
C ASP A 38 -22.53 -20.71 -8.63
N HIS A 39 -21.51 -21.58 -8.63
CA HIS A 39 -21.66 -23.04 -8.47
C HIS A 39 -22.53 -23.40 -7.25
N GLY A 40 -22.55 -22.53 -6.22
CA GLY A 40 -23.49 -22.61 -5.09
C GLY A 40 -24.93 -22.19 -5.40
N ARG A 41 -25.18 -21.60 -6.57
CA ARG A 41 -26.51 -21.28 -7.14
C ARG A 41 -26.62 -21.81 -8.56
N ALA A 42 -26.61 -23.13 -8.68
CA ALA A 42 -27.25 -23.77 -9.83
C ALA A 42 -28.63 -23.13 -10.04
N HIS A 43 -28.88 -22.62 -11.25
CA HIS A 43 -30.12 -21.94 -11.60
C HIS A 43 -31.28 -22.92 -11.43
N GLN A 44 -32.09 -22.75 -10.38
CA GLN A 44 -33.22 -23.65 -10.17
C GLN A 44 -34.21 -23.45 -11.31
N PRO A 45 -34.63 -24.53 -12.00
CA PRO A 45 -35.47 -24.42 -13.19
C PRO A 45 -36.75 -23.67 -12.87
N GLY A 46 -36.99 -22.58 -13.62
CA GLY A 46 -38.18 -21.76 -13.48
C GLY A 46 -39.43 -22.39 -14.12
N SER A 47 -40.42 -21.54 -14.38
CA SER A 47 -41.52 -21.90 -15.29
C SER A 47 -41.00 -22.06 -16.73
N TYR A 48 -41.66 -22.93 -17.48
CA TYR A 48 -41.42 -23.23 -18.89
C TYR A 48 -42.52 -22.66 -19.81
N ASP A 49 -43.51 -21.95 -19.24
CA ASP A 49 -44.78 -21.60 -19.91
C ASP A 49 -44.62 -20.65 -21.12
N ASP A 50 -43.51 -19.93 -21.25
CA ASP A 50 -43.20 -19.06 -22.40
C ASP A 50 -42.44 -19.80 -23.53
N VAL A 51 -41.99 -21.04 -23.29
CA VAL A 51 -41.07 -21.79 -24.16
C VAL A 51 -41.86 -22.74 -25.08
N PRO A 52 -41.75 -22.65 -26.41
CA PRO A 52 -42.52 -23.52 -27.30
C PRO A 52 -42.11 -24.99 -27.18
N ASP A 53 -43.08 -25.91 -27.20
CA ASP A 53 -42.85 -27.36 -27.19
C ASP A 53 -41.87 -27.82 -28.29
N ALA A 54 -41.94 -27.17 -29.47
CA ALA A 54 -41.06 -27.41 -30.60
C ALA A 54 -39.59 -26.98 -30.39
N ILE A 55 -39.27 -26.36 -29.25
CA ILE A 55 -37.90 -26.08 -28.79
C ILE A 55 -37.52 -27.05 -27.66
N LEU A 56 -38.41 -27.31 -26.70
CA LEU A 56 -38.17 -28.25 -25.59
C LEU A 56 -38.00 -29.70 -26.06
N GLY A 57 -38.85 -30.16 -26.99
CA GLY A 57 -38.69 -31.41 -27.73
C GLY A 57 -37.93 -31.24 -29.05
N GLY A 58 -37.16 -30.16 -29.19
CA GLY A 58 -36.43 -29.78 -30.39
C GLY A 58 -35.03 -30.38 -30.48
N GLY A 59 -34.26 -29.92 -31.46
CA GLY A 59 -32.82 -30.22 -31.58
C GLY A 59 -31.92 -29.15 -30.97
N SER A 60 -30.68 -29.52 -30.63
CA SER A 60 -29.72 -28.71 -29.88
C SER A 60 -29.28 -27.37 -30.50
N ILE A 61 -29.57 -27.08 -31.77
CA ILE A 61 -29.23 -25.79 -32.41
C ILE A 61 -30.49 -24.94 -32.61
N ILE A 62 -30.57 -23.79 -31.93
CA ILE A 62 -31.76 -22.93 -31.89
C ILE A 62 -31.53 -21.63 -32.68
N ASP A 63 -32.48 -21.30 -33.57
CA ASP A 63 -32.55 -20.05 -34.33
C ASP A 63 -33.78 -19.23 -33.91
N THR A 64 -33.52 -18.03 -33.38
CA THR A 64 -34.52 -17.01 -33.00
C THR A 64 -34.38 -15.72 -33.81
N ARG A 65 -33.39 -15.62 -34.69
CA ARG A 65 -32.94 -14.36 -35.34
C ARG A 65 -34.00 -13.73 -36.24
N ASN A 66 -34.89 -14.54 -36.79
CA ASN A 66 -35.93 -14.13 -37.74
C ASN A 66 -37.34 -14.06 -37.11
N GLY A 67 -37.43 -13.96 -35.77
CA GLY A 67 -38.69 -13.85 -35.02
C GLY A 67 -39.51 -15.14 -34.89
N ALA A 68 -39.49 -16.00 -35.91
CA ALA A 68 -39.99 -17.37 -35.82
C ALA A 68 -38.90 -18.30 -35.24
N ALA A 69 -39.17 -18.84 -34.05
CA ALA A 69 -38.29 -19.80 -33.39
C ALA A 69 -38.20 -21.13 -34.16
N ARG A 70 -36.99 -21.69 -34.27
CA ARG A 70 -36.73 -23.01 -34.86
C ARG A 70 -35.62 -23.73 -34.11
N SER A 71 -35.71 -25.06 -34.06
CA SER A 71 -34.64 -25.94 -33.56
C SER A 71 -34.16 -26.88 -34.67
N TYR A 72 -32.89 -27.27 -34.66
CA TYR A 72 -32.31 -28.22 -35.59
C TYR A 72 -31.44 -29.22 -34.83
N ALA A 73 -31.63 -30.52 -35.11
CA ALA A 73 -30.80 -31.59 -34.56
C ALA A 73 -29.58 -31.86 -35.47
N ILE A 74 -28.52 -32.43 -34.88
CA ILE A 74 -27.39 -33.00 -35.63
C ILE A 74 -27.86 -34.30 -36.34
N PRO A 75 -27.45 -34.60 -37.59
CA PRO A 75 -27.89 -35.81 -38.28
C PRO A 75 -27.39 -37.10 -37.60
N LYS A 76 -28.17 -38.19 -37.67
CA LYS A 76 -27.75 -39.54 -37.23
C LYS A 76 -26.33 -39.88 -37.72
N LYS A 77 -25.54 -40.57 -36.88
CA LYS A 77 -24.10 -40.86 -37.11
C LYS A 77 -23.22 -39.60 -37.34
N THR A 78 -23.62 -38.41 -36.90
CA THR A 78 -22.77 -37.21 -36.93
C THR A 78 -22.48 -36.73 -35.50
N MET A 79 -21.23 -36.37 -35.22
CA MET A 79 -20.77 -35.92 -33.90
C MET A 79 -20.11 -34.54 -34.00
N ALA A 80 -20.68 -33.56 -33.29
CA ALA A 80 -20.09 -32.25 -33.10
C ALA A 80 -19.49 -32.15 -31.69
N ILE A 81 -18.18 -32.33 -31.56
CA ILE A 81 -17.47 -32.11 -30.29
C ILE A 81 -17.38 -30.60 -30.05
N THR A 82 -17.75 -30.17 -28.85
CA THR A 82 -17.69 -28.78 -28.43
C THR A 82 -16.95 -28.61 -27.10
N PHE A 83 -16.23 -27.50 -26.97
CA PHE A 83 -15.40 -27.18 -25.81
C PHE A 83 -15.78 -25.82 -25.23
N ASP A 84 -16.03 -25.78 -23.93
CA ASP A 84 -16.37 -24.58 -23.18
C ASP A 84 -15.23 -24.13 -22.23
N ASP A 85 -15.33 -22.90 -21.73
CA ASP A 85 -14.43 -22.16 -20.83
C ASP A 85 -13.09 -21.65 -21.39
N GLY A 86 -12.57 -22.17 -22.51
CA GLY A 86 -11.28 -21.77 -23.07
C GLY A 86 -11.19 -20.36 -23.67
N PRO A 87 -10.02 -19.95 -24.19
CA PRO A 87 -8.78 -20.74 -24.28
C PRO A 87 -7.90 -20.68 -23.02
N ASP A 88 -7.54 -21.85 -22.49
CA ASP A 88 -6.50 -22.02 -21.46
C ASP A 88 -5.10 -22.18 -22.10
N PRO A 89 -4.04 -21.58 -21.53
CA PRO A 89 -2.69 -21.60 -22.12
C PRO A 89 -1.98 -22.97 -22.11
N ARG A 90 -2.48 -23.95 -21.36
CA ARG A 90 -1.94 -25.32 -21.23
C ARG A 90 -2.83 -26.35 -21.90
N TRP A 91 -4.14 -26.28 -21.66
CA TRP A 91 -5.10 -27.34 -22.01
C TRP A 91 -5.67 -27.20 -23.40
N THR A 92 -6.12 -26.02 -23.84
CA THR A 92 -6.65 -25.80 -25.20
C THR A 92 -5.66 -26.24 -26.30
N PRO A 93 -4.35 -25.88 -26.26
CA PRO A 93 -3.40 -26.36 -27.27
C PRO A 93 -3.13 -27.87 -27.18
N ALA A 94 -3.32 -28.49 -26.01
CA ALA A 94 -3.17 -29.94 -25.85
C ALA A 94 -4.37 -30.70 -26.41
N ILE A 95 -5.59 -30.21 -26.20
CA ILE A 95 -6.82 -30.72 -26.80
C ILE A 95 -6.77 -30.56 -28.32
N ALA A 96 -6.38 -29.38 -28.84
CA ALA A 96 -6.21 -29.14 -30.27
C ALA A 96 -5.28 -30.18 -30.93
N ARG A 97 -4.13 -30.48 -30.30
CA ARG A 97 -3.20 -31.53 -30.79
C ARG A 97 -3.80 -32.94 -30.84
N ILE A 98 -4.72 -33.29 -29.94
CA ILE A 98 -5.43 -34.59 -30.01
C ILE A 98 -6.47 -34.59 -31.14
N LEU A 99 -7.19 -33.49 -31.33
CA LEU A 99 -8.14 -33.35 -32.44
C LEU A 99 -7.40 -33.43 -33.79
N ASP A 100 -6.26 -32.75 -33.94
CA ASP A 100 -5.41 -32.82 -35.13
C ASP A 100 -4.77 -34.20 -35.33
N LYS A 101 -4.30 -34.86 -34.27
CA LYS A 101 -3.82 -36.27 -34.31
C LYS A 101 -4.85 -37.21 -34.93
N HIS A 102 -6.14 -36.99 -34.65
CA HIS A 102 -7.23 -37.79 -35.21
C HIS A 102 -7.84 -37.22 -36.48
N GLY A 103 -7.39 -36.07 -36.99
CA GLY A 103 -8.00 -35.40 -38.14
C GLY A 103 -9.47 -35.04 -37.90
N VAL A 104 -9.78 -34.42 -36.76
CA VAL A 104 -11.11 -33.99 -36.34
C VAL A 104 -11.14 -32.47 -36.15
N LYS A 105 -12.26 -31.85 -36.53
CA LYS A 105 -12.56 -30.44 -36.24
C LYS A 105 -13.72 -30.36 -35.25
N ALA A 106 -13.77 -29.26 -34.51
CA ALA A 106 -14.60 -29.08 -33.32
C ALA A 106 -14.91 -27.58 -33.13
N THR A 107 -15.86 -27.27 -32.25
CA THR A 107 -16.30 -25.88 -31.98
C THR A 107 -15.94 -25.47 -30.56
N PHE A 108 -15.18 -24.39 -30.41
CA PHE A 108 -14.75 -23.86 -29.12
C PHE A 108 -15.61 -22.63 -28.75
N PHE A 109 -16.42 -22.76 -27.70
CA PHE A 109 -17.18 -21.67 -27.10
C PHE A 109 -16.26 -20.96 -26.10
N VAL A 110 -15.67 -19.84 -26.54
CA VAL A 110 -14.58 -19.20 -25.79
C VAL A 110 -15.05 -18.03 -24.94
N VAL A 111 -14.43 -17.90 -23.76
CA VAL A 111 -14.61 -16.80 -22.82
C VAL A 111 -13.77 -15.61 -23.27
N GLY A 112 -14.42 -14.46 -23.48
CA GLY A 112 -13.81 -13.31 -24.16
C GLY A 112 -12.62 -12.66 -23.44
N THR A 113 -12.55 -12.70 -22.11
CA THR A 113 -11.34 -12.25 -21.36
C THR A 113 -10.16 -13.19 -21.59
N GLN A 114 -10.38 -14.50 -21.66
CA GLN A 114 -9.32 -15.47 -21.98
C GLN A 114 -8.84 -15.31 -23.42
N VAL A 115 -9.73 -15.00 -24.38
CA VAL A 115 -9.33 -14.62 -25.75
C VAL A 115 -8.51 -13.31 -25.76
N ALA A 116 -8.85 -12.33 -24.92
CA ALA A 116 -8.09 -11.10 -24.81
C ALA A 116 -6.67 -11.35 -24.24
N ARG A 117 -6.52 -12.25 -23.27
CA ARG A 117 -5.24 -12.65 -22.68
C ARG A 117 -4.40 -13.49 -23.66
N TYR A 118 -4.98 -14.54 -24.23
CA TYR A 118 -4.34 -15.56 -25.07
C TYR A 118 -4.81 -15.56 -26.55
N PRO A 119 -4.81 -14.41 -27.27
CA PRO A 119 -5.38 -14.29 -28.61
C PRO A 119 -4.64 -15.11 -29.68
N PHE A 120 -3.45 -15.62 -29.37
CA PHE A 120 -2.71 -16.53 -30.25
C PHE A 120 -3.38 -17.91 -30.32
N ILE A 121 -3.99 -18.40 -29.23
CA ILE A 121 -4.63 -19.73 -29.18
C ILE A 121 -5.91 -19.73 -30.02
N ALA A 122 -6.77 -18.73 -29.84
CA ALA A 122 -7.97 -18.55 -30.68
C ALA A 122 -7.61 -18.40 -32.17
N ARG A 123 -6.48 -17.74 -32.49
CA ARG A 123 -5.96 -17.67 -33.87
C ARG A 123 -5.47 -19.02 -34.38
N GLU A 124 -4.74 -19.78 -33.57
CA GLU A 124 -4.23 -21.11 -33.91
C GLU A 124 -5.37 -22.10 -34.18
N LEU A 125 -6.36 -22.18 -33.28
CA LEU A 125 -7.60 -22.95 -33.47
C LEU A 125 -8.29 -22.62 -34.80
N THR A 126 -8.50 -21.33 -35.08
CA THR A 126 -9.14 -20.85 -36.31
C THR A 126 -8.32 -21.20 -37.57
N ASN A 127 -6.99 -21.10 -37.48
CA ASN A 127 -6.08 -21.43 -38.59
C ASN A 127 -6.01 -22.94 -38.87
N SER A 128 -6.06 -23.76 -37.82
CA SER A 128 -6.22 -25.22 -37.94
C SER A 128 -7.62 -25.63 -38.40
N GLY A 129 -8.56 -24.69 -38.61
CA GLY A 129 -9.90 -24.97 -39.12
C GLY A 129 -10.90 -25.44 -38.07
N HIS A 130 -10.65 -25.20 -36.78
CA HIS A 130 -11.68 -25.31 -35.75
C HIS A 130 -12.60 -24.09 -35.80
N GLU A 131 -13.84 -24.27 -35.34
CA GLU A 131 -14.83 -23.20 -35.25
C GLU A 131 -14.74 -22.51 -33.89
N ILE A 132 -14.98 -21.20 -33.83
CA ILE A 132 -15.01 -20.41 -32.60
C ILE A 132 -16.37 -19.73 -32.41
N ALA A 133 -16.92 -19.91 -31.21
CA ALA A 133 -18.22 -19.41 -30.76
C ALA A 133 -18.06 -18.62 -29.46
N ILE A 134 -19.10 -17.89 -29.03
CA ILE A 134 -19.05 -17.06 -27.80
C ILE A 134 -19.51 -17.88 -26.58
N HIS A 135 -18.79 -17.76 -25.45
CA HIS A 135 -19.21 -18.22 -24.13
C HIS A 135 -19.21 -17.08 -23.09
N SER A 136 -19.82 -15.94 -23.45
CA SER A 136 -19.74 -14.65 -22.74
C SER A 136 -18.31 -14.06 -22.65
N PHE A 137 -18.15 -12.91 -22.00
CA PHE A 137 -16.86 -12.22 -21.85
C PHE A 137 -16.20 -12.56 -20.51
N THR A 138 -16.99 -12.66 -19.43
CA THR A 138 -16.55 -12.82 -18.02
C THR A 138 -17.09 -14.10 -17.34
N HIS A 139 -17.73 -14.99 -18.09
CA HIS A 139 -18.39 -16.20 -17.57
C HIS A 139 -19.47 -15.99 -16.46
N PRO A 140 -20.31 -14.93 -16.52
CA PRO A 140 -21.34 -14.71 -15.51
C PRO A 140 -22.58 -15.58 -15.76
N ASN A 141 -23.37 -15.83 -14.72
CA ASN A 141 -24.76 -16.27 -14.93
C ASN A 141 -25.54 -15.14 -15.62
N MET A 142 -25.73 -15.29 -16.94
CA MET A 142 -26.36 -14.29 -17.80
C MET A 142 -27.79 -13.94 -17.36
N ALA A 143 -28.55 -14.86 -16.75
CA ALA A 143 -29.92 -14.62 -16.33
C ALA A 143 -30.02 -13.62 -15.16
N ALA A 144 -28.98 -13.57 -14.30
CA ALA A 144 -28.89 -12.65 -13.17
C ALA A 144 -28.52 -11.20 -13.56
N LEU A 145 -28.15 -10.96 -14.82
CA LEU A 145 -27.65 -9.66 -15.28
C LEU A 145 -28.74 -8.74 -15.87
N PRO A 146 -28.59 -7.41 -15.77
CA PRO A 146 -29.41 -6.47 -16.52
C PRO A 146 -29.05 -6.45 -18.02
N GLN A 147 -30.02 -6.15 -18.89
CA GLN A 147 -29.87 -6.20 -20.37
C GLN A 147 -28.60 -5.52 -20.88
N TRP A 148 -28.31 -4.27 -20.46
CA TRP A 148 -27.12 -3.54 -20.90
C TRP A 148 -25.80 -4.25 -20.59
N ARG A 149 -25.76 -5.07 -19.53
CA ARG A 149 -24.59 -5.86 -19.13
C ARG A 149 -24.49 -7.13 -19.97
N GLN A 150 -25.62 -7.75 -20.33
CA GLN A 150 -25.71 -8.88 -21.28
C GLN A 150 -25.23 -8.43 -22.68
N ASP A 151 -25.67 -7.26 -23.15
CA ASP A 151 -25.23 -6.66 -24.41
C ASP A 151 -23.70 -6.41 -24.43
N MET A 152 -23.12 -6.04 -23.28
CA MET A 152 -21.67 -5.91 -23.12
C MET A 152 -20.94 -7.26 -23.17
N GLU A 153 -21.48 -8.33 -22.58
CA GLU A 153 -20.89 -9.67 -22.68
C GLU A 153 -20.80 -10.13 -24.13
N TYR A 154 -21.90 -10.05 -24.90
CA TYR A 154 -21.88 -10.44 -26.31
C TYR A 154 -20.92 -9.58 -27.14
N SER A 155 -21.02 -8.24 -27.01
CA SER A 155 -20.24 -7.32 -27.86
C SER A 155 -18.74 -7.32 -27.55
N GLN A 156 -18.33 -7.50 -26.29
CA GLN A 156 -16.92 -7.58 -25.93
C GLN A 156 -16.28 -8.91 -26.32
N SER A 157 -16.98 -10.04 -26.15
CA SER A 157 -16.52 -11.34 -26.67
C SER A 157 -16.37 -11.30 -28.18
N GLN A 158 -17.34 -10.69 -28.86
CA GLN A 158 -17.27 -10.52 -30.30
C GLN A 158 -16.04 -9.71 -30.73
N LEU A 159 -15.71 -8.63 -30.02
CA LEU A 159 -14.53 -7.81 -30.30
C LEU A 159 -13.21 -8.53 -29.96
N ALA A 160 -13.15 -9.31 -28.89
CA ALA A 160 -11.99 -10.11 -28.53
C ALA A 160 -11.68 -11.16 -29.60
N ILE A 161 -12.67 -11.99 -29.98
CA ILE A 161 -12.56 -13.01 -31.04
C ILE A 161 -12.14 -12.36 -32.37
N VAL A 162 -12.72 -11.21 -32.73
CA VAL A 162 -12.38 -10.48 -33.96
C VAL A 162 -10.94 -9.95 -33.94
N SER A 163 -10.42 -9.48 -32.80
CA SER A 163 -9.02 -9.05 -32.68
C SER A 163 -8.01 -10.19 -32.78
N ALA A 164 -8.38 -11.37 -32.26
CA ALA A 164 -7.55 -12.56 -32.29
C ALA A 164 -7.51 -13.16 -33.70
N THR A 165 -8.68 -13.37 -34.31
CA THR A 165 -8.86 -14.24 -35.49
C THR A 165 -9.08 -13.49 -36.81
N GLY A 166 -9.52 -12.23 -36.78
CA GLY A 166 -10.02 -11.52 -37.96
C GLY A 166 -11.40 -11.99 -38.44
N ARG A 167 -12.06 -12.92 -37.73
CA ARG A 167 -13.39 -13.45 -38.02
C ARG A 167 -14.37 -13.13 -36.89
N LYS A 168 -15.67 -13.12 -37.20
CA LYS A 168 -16.75 -13.04 -36.20
C LYS A 168 -17.09 -14.44 -35.68
N ALA A 169 -17.89 -14.49 -34.63
CA ALA A 169 -18.62 -15.70 -34.25
C ALA A 169 -20.07 -15.50 -34.72
N ALA A 170 -20.75 -16.58 -35.11
CA ALA A 170 -22.19 -16.58 -35.38
C ALA A 170 -22.95 -17.58 -34.50
N LEU A 171 -22.23 -18.25 -33.60
CA LEU A 171 -22.74 -19.19 -32.60
C LEU A 171 -22.44 -18.67 -31.18
N VAL A 172 -23.34 -18.96 -30.25
CA VAL A 172 -23.18 -18.70 -28.82
C VAL A 172 -23.68 -19.89 -28.00
N ARG A 173 -23.06 -20.14 -26.86
CA ARG A 173 -23.59 -20.96 -25.78
C ARG A 173 -23.53 -20.11 -24.52
N LEU A 174 -24.56 -20.18 -23.69
CA LEU A 174 -24.62 -19.35 -22.49
C LEU A 174 -23.92 -20.10 -21.34
N PRO A 175 -23.13 -19.42 -20.48
CA PRO A 175 -22.66 -20.02 -19.24
C PRO A 175 -23.82 -20.65 -18.46
N TYR A 176 -23.60 -21.84 -17.91
CA TYR A 176 -24.59 -22.62 -17.14
C TYR A 176 -25.83 -23.11 -17.94
N SER A 177 -25.83 -23.09 -19.29
CA SER A 177 -26.88 -23.72 -20.11
C SER A 177 -26.59 -25.20 -20.40
N ALA A 178 -27.62 -26.06 -20.36
CA ALA A 178 -27.51 -27.51 -20.53
C ALA A 178 -28.27 -28.02 -21.77
N GLY A 179 -29.20 -28.97 -21.61
CA GLY A 179 -30.01 -29.54 -22.69
C GLY A 179 -31.10 -28.59 -23.18
N ALA A 180 -31.68 -28.88 -24.35
CA ALA A 180 -32.81 -28.09 -24.87
C ALA A 180 -34.10 -28.27 -24.04
N ASP A 181 -34.23 -29.43 -23.40
CA ASP A 181 -35.27 -29.79 -22.43
C ASP A 181 -35.19 -28.98 -21.12
N SER A 182 -34.02 -28.42 -20.78
CA SER A 182 -33.82 -27.62 -19.56
C SER A 182 -34.07 -26.11 -19.74
N ILE A 183 -34.52 -25.65 -20.91
CA ILE A 183 -34.73 -24.23 -21.20
C ILE A 183 -35.99 -23.70 -20.49
N ASP A 184 -35.81 -22.93 -19.42
CA ASP A 184 -36.89 -22.20 -18.75
C ASP A 184 -37.16 -20.82 -19.37
N ASN A 185 -38.19 -20.11 -18.91
CA ASN A 185 -38.56 -18.77 -19.42
C ASN A 185 -37.42 -17.74 -19.31
N ALA A 186 -36.55 -17.87 -18.28
CA ALA A 186 -35.41 -16.99 -18.09
C ALA A 186 -34.34 -17.21 -19.17
N ASN A 187 -33.94 -18.45 -19.41
CA ASN A 187 -33.01 -18.81 -20.48
C ASN A 187 -33.60 -18.57 -21.87
N TRP A 188 -34.90 -18.80 -22.05
CA TRP A 188 -35.60 -18.51 -23.29
C TRP A 188 -35.58 -17.03 -23.66
N ARG A 189 -35.63 -16.12 -22.68
CA ARG A 189 -35.41 -14.68 -22.90
C ARG A 189 -33.99 -14.40 -23.44
N LEU A 190 -32.98 -15.08 -22.91
CA LEU A 190 -31.58 -14.94 -23.36
C LEU A 190 -31.36 -15.54 -24.77
N ILE A 191 -31.99 -16.67 -25.10
CA ILE A 191 -31.93 -17.29 -26.43
C ILE A 191 -32.60 -16.39 -27.48
N LYS A 192 -33.72 -15.76 -27.14
CA LYS A 192 -34.34 -14.72 -27.99
C LYS A 192 -33.42 -13.49 -28.13
N ASP A 193 -32.67 -13.13 -27.10
CA ASP A 193 -31.73 -12.00 -27.14
C ASP A 193 -30.48 -12.28 -27.99
N ALA A 194 -29.86 -13.45 -27.83
CA ALA A 194 -28.80 -13.94 -28.71
C ALA A 194 -29.20 -13.86 -30.20
N GLY A 195 -30.46 -14.20 -30.51
CA GLY A 195 -31.04 -14.03 -31.83
C GLY A 195 -31.11 -12.57 -32.31
N ARG A 196 -31.45 -11.62 -31.44
CA ARG A 196 -31.44 -10.17 -31.75
C ARG A 196 -30.04 -9.66 -32.07
N HIS A 197 -29.01 -10.20 -31.40
CA HIS A 197 -27.61 -9.93 -31.70
C HIS A 197 -27.06 -10.71 -32.92
N GLY A 198 -27.88 -11.57 -33.53
CA GLY A 198 -27.59 -12.29 -34.78
C GLY A 198 -27.00 -13.69 -34.62
N TYR A 199 -26.89 -14.21 -33.39
CA TYR A 199 -26.32 -15.53 -33.09
C TYR A 199 -27.36 -16.65 -33.21
N LEU A 200 -26.88 -17.85 -33.55
CA LEU A 200 -27.55 -19.11 -33.22
C LEU A 200 -27.13 -19.56 -31.81
N THR A 201 -28.04 -20.12 -31.03
CA THR A 201 -27.69 -20.70 -29.72
C THR A 201 -27.46 -22.20 -29.86
N ALA A 202 -26.36 -22.72 -29.30
CA ALA A 202 -26.03 -24.13 -29.26
C ALA A 202 -26.17 -24.68 -27.84
N MET A 203 -27.19 -25.51 -27.64
CA MET A 203 -27.41 -26.30 -26.43
C MET A 203 -26.48 -27.53 -26.42
N THR A 204 -26.83 -28.57 -25.67
CA THR A 204 -26.13 -29.87 -25.63
C THR A 204 -27.12 -31.01 -25.90
N ASP A 205 -26.68 -32.03 -26.65
CA ASP A 205 -27.40 -33.32 -26.72
C ASP A 205 -26.80 -34.35 -25.74
N THR A 206 -25.48 -34.23 -25.49
CA THR A 206 -24.72 -35.10 -24.58
C THR A 206 -23.73 -34.25 -23.78
N ASP A 207 -23.67 -34.41 -22.45
CA ASP A 207 -22.62 -33.85 -21.59
C ASP A 207 -21.66 -34.97 -21.16
N SER A 208 -20.36 -34.75 -21.35
CA SER A 208 -19.32 -35.69 -20.91
C SER A 208 -19.07 -35.67 -19.40
N GLN A 209 -19.48 -34.60 -18.71
CA GLN A 209 -19.21 -34.32 -17.28
C GLN A 209 -17.71 -34.30 -16.93
N ASP A 210 -16.84 -34.04 -17.90
CA ASP A 210 -15.38 -34.02 -17.72
C ASP A 210 -14.91 -32.95 -16.73
N TRP A 211 -15.67 -31.86 -16.58
CA TRP A 211 -15.49 -30.83 -15.56
C TRP A 211 -15.42 -31.41 -14.13
N ALA A 212 -16.26 -32.42 -13.83
CA ALA A 212 -16.36 -33.06 -12.51
C ALA A 212 -15.26 -34.10 -12.22
N LEU A 213 -14.32 -34.32 -13.16
CA LEU A 213 -13.21 -35.28 -13.05
C LEU A 213 -13.62 -36.75 -12.72
N PRO A 214 -14.71 -37.31 -13.29
CA PRO A 214 -15.27 -38.60 -12.87
C PRO A 214 -14.45 -39.84 -13.27
N GLY A 215 -13.34 -39.67 -14.01
CA GLY A 215 -12.49 -40.74 -14.52
C GLY A 215 -12.67 -40.96 -16.02
N VAL A 216 -11.57 -41.30 -16.71
CA VAL A 216 -11.51 -41.37 -18.18
C VAL A 216 -12.55 -42.33 -18.78
N ASP A 217 -12.77 -43.50 -18.16
CA ASP A 217 -13.81 -44.44 -18.61
C ASP A 217 -15.23 -43.85 -18.50
N GLN A 218 -15.51 -43.07 -17.45
CA GLN A 218 -16.83 -42.44 -17.28
C GLN A 218 -17.03 -41.30 -18.27
N VAL A 219 -16.02 -40.45 -18.49
CA VAL A 219 -16.06 -39.40 -19.53
C VAL A 219 -16.30 -40.00 -20.91
N VAL A 220 -15.64 -41.11 -21.25
CA VAL A 220 -15.88 -41.83 -22.52
C VAL A 220 -17.27 -42.44 -22.60
N GLN A 221 -17.80 -43.04 -21.52
CA GLN A 221 -19.15 -43.61 -21.50
C GLN A 221 -20.23 -42.53 -21.63
N ASN A 222 -20.10 -41.43 -20.88
CA ASN A 222 -21.00 -40.28 -20.94
C ASN A 222 -21.06 -39.70 -22.36
N SER A 223 -19.93 -39.68 -23.07
CA SER A 223 -19.79 -39.07 -24.41
C SER A 223 -20.29 -39.91 -25.60
N ILE A 224 -20.93 -41.07 -25.36
CA ILE A 224 -21.44 -41.95 -26.42
C ILE A 224 -22.96 -41.72 -26.61
N PRO A 225 -23.42 -41.28 -27.80
CA PRO A 225 -24.85 -41.08 -28.05
C PRO A 225 -25.65 -42.39 -28.00
N LYS A 226 -26.93 -42.26 -27.66
CA LYS A 226 -27.92 -43.34 -27.71
C LYS A 226 -28.35 -43.61 -29.16
N ASP A 227 -28.81 -44.83 -29.43
CA ASP A 227 -29.55 -45.24 -30.65
C ASP A 227 -28.99 -44.75 -32.01
N ASP A 228 -27.65 -44.66 -32.06
CA ASP A 228 -26.86 -44.16 -33.19
C ASP A 228 -27.22 -42.74 -33.67
N ASP A 229 -27.81 -41.94 -32.78
CA ASP A 229 -28.21 -40.57 -33.04
C ASP A 229 -27.04 -39.60 -33.25
N GLY A 230 -27.38 -38.48 -33.88
CA GLY A 230 -26.48 -37.34 -33.99
C GLY A 230 -26.39 -36.61 -32.65
N SER A 231 -25.21 -36.07 -32.34
CA SER A 231 -25.01 -35.41 -31.05
C SER A 231 -24.08 -34.22 -31.14
N LEU A 232 -24.47 -33.16 -30.43
CA LEU A 232 -23.66 -32.03 -30.05
C LEU A 232 -23.16 -32.29 -28.61
N LEU A 233 -21.88 -32.67 -28.49
CA LEU A 233 -21.23 -33.14 -27.26
C LEU A 233 -20.53 -31.98 -26.53
N LEU A 234 -20.80 -31.80 -25.23
CA LEU A 234 -20.08 -30.88 -24.35
C LEU A 234 -18.88 -31.55 -23.67
N MET A 235 -17.74 -30.89 -23.75
CA MET A 235 -16.53 -31.09 -22.95
C MET A 235 -15.96 -29.71 -22.57
N HIS A 236 -14.94 -29.64 -21.72
CA HIS A 236 -14.35 -28.37 -21.28
C HIS A 236 -12.87 -28.30 -21.66
N ASP A 237 -12.37 -27.14 -22.10
CA ASP A 237 -10.94 -26.92 -22.39
C ASP A 237 -10.24 -25.97 -21.41
N ALA A 238 -10.94 -25.47 -20.39
CA ALA A 238 -10.37 -24.80 -19.22
C ALA A 238 -10.98 -25.34 -17.90
N GLY A 239 -11.31 -24.46 -16.94
CA GLY A 239 -12.05 -24.82 -15.72
C GLY A 239 -11.33 -25.73 -14.71
N GLY A 240 -10.04 -26.02 -14.87
CA GLY A 240 -9.26 -26.87 -13.94
C GLY A 240 -8.28 -27.80 -14.65
N ASP A 241 -8.12 -29.03 -14.15
CA ASP A 241 -7.28 -30.06 -14.77
C ASP A 241 -8.03 -30.81 -15.89
N ARG A 242 -7.63 -30.61 -17.16
CA ARG A 242 -8.23 -31.27 -18.34
C ARG A 242 -7.50 -32.54 -18.79
N ALA A 243 -6.63 -33.13 -17.97
CA ALA A 243 -5.92 -34.37 -18.31
C ALA A 243 -6.88 -35.54 -18.63
N GLN A 244 -8.01 -35.63 -17.92
CA GLN A 244 -9.03 -36.65 -18.21
C GLN A 244 -9.71 -36.44 -19.56
N THR A 245 -10.05 -35.19 -19.90
CA THR A 245 -10.62 -34.79 -21.20
C THR A 245 -9.71 -35.23 -22.35
N ILE A 246 -8.42 -34.95 -22.24
CA ILE A 246 -7.39 -35.31 -23.23
C ILE A 246 -7.30 -36.83 -23.43
N ALA A 247 -7.26 -37.60 -22.34
CA ALA A 247 -7.20 -39.06 -22.40
C ALA A 247 -8.51 -39.69 -22.91
N ALA A 248 -9.66 -39.07 -22.61
CA ALA A 248 -10.96 -39.52 -23.11
C ALA A 248 -11.09 -39.31 -24.62
N LEU A 249 -10.74 -38.13 -25.14
CA LEU A 249 -10.76 -37.81 -26.57
C LEU A 249 -9.93 -38.81 -27.40
N ASP A 250 -8.74 -39.17 -26.92
CA ASP A 250 -7.82 -40.06 -27.65
C ASP A 250 -8.36 -41.48 -27.83
N ARG A 251 -9.34 -41.89 -27.01
CA ARG A 251 -10.03 -43.19 -27.03
C ARG A 251 -11.43 -43.12 -27.65
N LEU A 252 -12.16 -42.03 -27.37
CA LEU A 252 -13.53 -41.78 -27.86
C LEU A 252 -13.55 -41.60 -29.38
N ILE A 253 -12.63 -40.81 -29.94
CA ILE A 253 -12.64 -40.50 -31.38
C ILE A 253 -12.43 -41.76 -32.24
N PRO A 254 -11.43 -42.64 -31.99
CA PRO A 254 -11.32 -43.92 -32.68
C PRO A 254 -12.54 -44.82 -32.51
N LEU A 255 -13.12 -44.89 -31.31
CA LEU A 255 -14.29 -45.72 -31.00
C LEU A 255 -15.51 -45.30 -31.83
N LEU A 256 -15.81 -43.99 -31.87
CA LEU A 256 -16.93 -43.47 -32.64
C LEU A 256 -16.68 -43.56 -34.17
N LYS A 257 -15.45 -43.33 -34.64
CA LYS A 257 -15.08 -43.58 -36.05
C LYS A 257 -15.29 -45.05 -36.44
N ALA A 258 -14.93 -46.00 -35.58
CA ALA A 258 -15.19 -47.43 -35.80
C ALA A 258 -16.69 -47.78 -35.80
N ARG A 259 -17.52 -47.01 -35.07
CA ARG A 259 -18.99 -47.09 -35.14
C ARG A 259 -19.59 -46.33 -36.34
N GLY A 260 -18.78 -45.77 -37.24
CA GLY A 260 -19.23 -45.09 -38.46
C GLY A 260 -19.63 -43.63 -38.26
N TYR A 261 -19.30 -43.00 -37.13
CA TYR A 261 -19.60 -41.58 -36.91
C TYR A 261 -18.69 -40.67 -37.75
N GLN A 262 -19.30 -39.64 -38.35
CA GLN A 262 -18.60 -38.53 -38.98
C GLN A 262 -18.49 -37.36 -38.00
N PHE A 263 -17.34 -36.69 -37.98
CA PHE A 263 -17.09 -35.55 -37.09
C PHE A 263 -17.23 -34.23 -37.84
N THR A 264 -17.81 -33.22 -37.20
CA THR A 264 -18.12 -31.91 -37.77
C THR A 264 -17.98 -30.80 -36.73
N THR A 265 -17.73 -29.57 -37.18
CA THR A 265 -18.10 -28.37 -36.40
C THR A 265 -19.63 -28.24 -36.30
N VAL A 266 -20.12 -27.39 -35.39
CA VAL A 266 -21.58 -27.16 -35.20
C VAL A 266 -22.20 -26.58 -36.47
N SER A 267 -21.55 -25.64 -37.17
CA SER A 267 -22.05 -25.15 -38.47
C SER A 267 -22.09 -26.22 -39.55
N GLU A 268 -21.09 -27.10 -39.64
CA GLU A 268 -21.08 -28.19 -40.62
C GLU A 268 -22.18 -29.22 -40.34
N GLY A 269 -22.42 -29.53 -39.07
CA GLY A 269 -23.55 -30.37 -38.63
C GLY A 269 -24.89 -29.74 -39.02
N LEU A 270 -25.09 -28.45 -38.72
CA LEU A 270 -26.29 -27.71 -39.11
C LEU A 270 -26.50 -27.68 -40.64
N ASN A 271 -25.45 -27.40 -41.40
CA ASN A 271 -25.52 -27.34 -42.87
C ASN A 271 -25.94 -28.68 -43.49
N ARG A 272 -25.53 -29.81 -42.90
CA ARG A 272 -26.00 -31.15 -43.31
C ARG A 272 -27.50 -31.31 -43.04
N THR A 273 -27.99 -30.91 -41.87
CA THR A 273 -29.43 -30.94 -41.53
C THR A 273 -30.24 -30.02 -42.47
N LEU A 274 -29.77 -28.80 -42.74
CA LEU A 274 -30.41 -27.89 -43.69
C LEU A 274 -30.44 -28.46 -45.11
N GLN A 275 -29.37 -29.10 -45.57
CA GLN A 275 -29.30 -29.70 -46.90
C GLN A 275 -30.14 -30.98 -47.04
N ALA A 276 -30.27 -31.78 -45.98
CA ALA A 276 -31.20 -32.91 -45.93
C ALA A 276 -32.66 -32.42 -45.99
N ASN A 277 -33.01 -31.43 -45.17
CA ASN A 277 -34.36 -30.84 -45.13
C ASN A 277 -34.75 -30.12 -46.42
N ALA A 278 -33.77 -29.68 -47.24
CA ALA A 278 -34.02 -29.03 -48.53
C ALA A 278 -34.40 -29.99 -49.67
N GLY A 279 -34.36 -31.32 -49.48
CA GLY A 279 -34.95 -32.30 -50.40
C GLY A 279 -34.38 -32.31 -51.83
N GLY A 280 -33.13 -31.83 -52.02
CA GLY A 280 -32.49 -31.67 -53.34
C GLY A 280 -32.51 -30.24 -53.90
N GLY A 281 -33.19 -29.31 -53.24
CA GLY A 281 -33.03 -27.87 -53.47
C GLY A 281 -31.72 -27.31 -52.92
N ALA A 282 -31.35 -26.10 -53.35
CA ALA A 282 -30.21 -25.37 -52.80
C ALA A 282 -30.54 -24.88 -51.38
N ALA A 283 -29.90 -25.47 -50.37
CA ALA A 283 -30.07 -25.06 -48.97
C ALA A 283 -29.30 -23.76 -48.66
N PRO A 284 -29.78 -22.94 -47.70
CA PRO A 284 -29.02 -21.79 -47.22
C PRO A 284 -27.84 -22.25 -46.36
N THR A 285 -26.61 -22.02 -46.83
CA THR A 285 -25.39 -22.30 -46.05
C THR A 285 -25.22 -21.31 -44.90
N PHE A 286 -25.13 -21.83 -43.68
CA PHE A 286 -24.71 -21.07 -42.51
C PHE A 286 -23.17 -21.07 -42.39
N HIS A 287 -22.61 -19.93 -41.99
CA HIS A 287 -21.17 -19.74 -41.79
C HIS A 287 -20.91 -19.31 -40.35
N GLY A 288 -20.39 -20.20 -39.51
CA GLY A 288 -20.11 -19.94 -38.09
C GLY A 288 -19.04 -18.86 -37.83
N ASN A 289 -18.04 -18.76 -38.70
CA ASN A 289 -16.98 -17.74 -38.60
C ASN A 289 -16.82 -16.91 -39.90
N PRO A 290 -17.71 -15.95 -40.17
CA PRO A 290 -17.58 -15.05 -41.32
C PRO A 290 -16.48 -14.00 -41.06
N ASN A 291 -15.89 -13.44 -42.12
CA ASN A 291 -14.83 -12.43 -42.02
C ASN A 291 -15.32 -11.14 -41.33
N ALA A 292 -14.50 -10.54 -40.48
CA ALA A 292 -14.84 -9.31 -39.77
C ALA A 292 -14.54 -8.04 -40.59
N ALA A 293 -15.25 -6.95 -40.27
CA ALA A 293 -14.96 -5.65 -40.85
C ALA A 293 -13.69 -5.05 -40.21
N LYS A 294 -12.88 -4.32 -41.00
CA LYS A 294 -11.61 -3.71 -40.53
C LYS A 294 -11.79 -2.80 -39.30
N GLY A 295 -12.93 -2.12 -39.18
CA GLY A 295 -13.26 -1.29 -38.01
C GLY A 295 -13.54 -2.09 -36.73
N ASP A 296 -14.11 -3.29 -36.85
CA ASP A 296 -14.34 -4.18 -35.70
C ASP A 296 -13.00 -4.74 -35.18
N VAL A 297 -12.08 -5.06 -36.08
CA VAL A 297 -10.69 -5.46 -35.75
C VAL A 297 -9.95 -4.34 -34.99
N GLN A 298 -10.07 -3.09 -35.43
CA GLN A 298 -9.48 -1.95 -34.72
C GLN A 298 -10.07 -1.74 -33.32
N ARG A 299 -11.40 -1.85 -33.17
CA ARG A 299 -12.07 -1.79 -31.86
C ARG A 299 -11.64 -2.94 -30.94
N GLY A 300 -11.50 -4.14 -31.49
CA GLY A 300 -11.01 -5.31 -30.77
C GLY A 300 -9.58 -5.14 -30.26
N TYR A 301 -8.67 -4.61 -31.08
CA TYR A 301 -7.31 -4.27 -30.61
C TYR A 301 -7.30 -3.24 -29.48
N ALA A 302 -8.19 -2.24 -29.51
CA ALA A 302 -8.31 -1.28 -28.42
C ALA A 302 -8.80 -1.92 -27.11
N LEU A 303 -9.81 -2.81 -27.18
CA LEU A 303 -10.30 -3.59 -26.04
C LEU A 303 -9.19 -4.46 -25.43
N VAL A 304 -8.50 -5.25 -26.26
CA VAL A 304 -7.41 -6.13 -25.81
C VAL A 304 -6.22 -5.35 -25.25
N ALA A 305 -5.90 -4.18 -25.82
CA ALA A 305 -4.87 -3.31 -25.25
C ALA A 305 -5.25 -2.80 -23.85
N VAL A 306 -6.50 -2.41 -23.63
CA VAL A 306 -7.01 -1.98 -22.32
C VAL A 306 -6.92 -3.11 -21.29
N VAL A 307 -7.37 -4.32 -21.64
CA VAL A 307 -7.24 -5.51 -20.78
C VAL A 307 -5.78 -5.78 -20.41
N LYS A 308 -4.87 -5.83 -21.38
CA LYS A 308 -3.45 -6.13 -21.12
C LYS A 308 -2.70 -5.05 -20.36
N ILE A 309 -3.12 -3.79 -20.46
CA ILE A 309 -2.59 -2.70 -19.64
C ILE A 309 -3.05 -2.83 -18.18
N ALA A 310 -4.28 -3.31 -17.96
CA ALA A 310 -4.82 -3.56 -16.63
C ALA A 310 -4.13 -4.78 -15.97
N ASP A 311 -4.08 -5.94 -16.65
CA ASP A 311 -3.37 -7.16 -16.21
C ASP A 311 -1.91 -6.83 -15.83
N TRP A 312 -1.20 -6.09 -16.70
CA TRP A 312 0.20 -5.72 -16.48
C TRP A 312 0.37 -4.73 -15.32
N LEU A 313 -0.53 -3.76 -15.17
CA LEU A 313 -0.46 -2.81 -14.07
C LEU A 313 -0.70 -3.53 -12.74
N LEU A 314 -1.71 -4.40 -12.65
CA LEU A 314 -1.95 -5.19 -11.44
C LEU A 314 -0.74 -6.07 -11.08
N TYR A 315 -0.15 -6.76 -12.06
CA TYR A 315 1.07 -7.54 -11.84
C TYR A 315 2.24 -6.67 -11.34
N ALA A 316 2.49 -5.51 -11.97
CA ALA A 316 3.53 -4.58 -11.54
C ALA A 316 3.28 -4.03 -10.12
N LEU A 317 2.02 -3.80 -9.75
CA LEU A 317 1.62 -3.40 -8.40
C LEU A 317 1.81 -4.53 -7.37
N GLY A 318 1.52 -5.77 -7.73
CA GLY A 318 1.80 -6.95 -6.90
C GLY A 318 3.30 -7.13 -6.64
N VAL A 319 4.14 -7.02 -7.68
CA VAL A 319 5.60 -7.03 -7.54
C VAL A 319 6.08 -5.87 -6.66
N LEU A 320 5.54 -4.66 -6.83
CA LEU A 320 5.87 -3.51 -5.99
C LEU A 320 5.47 -3.75 -4.52
N PHE A 321 4.28 -4.30 -4.26
CA PHE A 321 3.82 -4.66 -2.92
C PHE A 321 4.76 -5.66 -2.24
N VAL A 322 5.17 -6.72 -2.94
CA VAL A 322 6.15 -7.70 -2.44
C VAL A 322 7.50 -7.03 -2.13
N VAL A 323 8.01 -6.18 -3.02
CA VAL A 323 9.27 -5.45 -2.80
C VAL A 323 9.18 -4.52 -1.59
N VAL A 324 8.09 -3.75 -1.44
CA VAL A 324 7.89 -2.87 -0.28
C VAL A 324 7.73 -3.68 1.02
N GLY A 325 7.02 -4.82 0.98
CA GLY A 325 6.88 -5.73 2.11
C GLY A 325 8.23 -6.29 2.56
N VAL A 326 9.02 -6.85 1.64
CA VAL A 326 10.36 -7.38 1.90
C VAL A 326 11.29 -6.29 2.45
N LEU A 327 11.33 -5.09 1.84
CA LEU A 327 12.14 -3.97 2.34
C LEU A 327 11.71 -3.53 3.76
N THR A 328 10.41 -3.56 4.06
CA THR A 328 9.86 -3.22 5.38
C THR A 328 10.26 -4.26 6.44
N VAL A 329 10.16 -5.56 6.11
CA VAL A 329 10.59 -6.64 7.01
C VAL A 329 12.11 -6.59 7.23
N LEU A 330 12.92 -6.48 6.16
CA LEU A 330 14.38 -6.40 6.27
C LEU A 330 14.83 -5.18 7.09
N ARG A 331 14.24 -4.00 6.87
CA ARG A 331 14.50 -2.81 7.69
C ARG A 331 14.12 -3.02 9.16
N THR A 332 13.01 -3.69 9.43
CA THR A 332 12.55 -3.96 10.81
C THR A 332 13.46 -4.94 11.53
N LEU A 333 13.90 -6.01 10.86
CA LEU A 333 14.89 -6.97 11.40
C LEU A 333 16.25 -6.30 11.66
N LEU A 334 16.75 -5.49 10.72
CA LEU A 334 17.98 -4.73 10.87
C LEU A 334 17.88 -3.72 12.03
N MET A 335 16.76 -2.99 12.12
CA MET A 335 16.47 -2.03 13.19
C MET A 335 16.44 -2.72 14.55
N PHE A 336 15.77 -3.86 14.70
CA PHE A 336 15.78 -4.63 15.95
C PHE A 336 17.20 -5.13 16.29
N GLY A 337 17.89 -5.77 15.36
CA GLY A 337 19.24 -6.30 15.58
C GLY A 337 20.22 -5.23 16.07
N LEU A 338 20.24 -4.06 15.42
CA LEU A 338 21.11 -2.95 15.80
C LEU A 338 20.61 -2.21 17.04
N ALA A 339 19.30 -2.04 17.25
CA ALA A 339 18.77 -1.44 18.48
C ALA A 339 19.02 -2.29 19.73
N PHE A 340 18.92 -3.63 19.63
CA PHE A 340 19.27 -4.53 20.72
C PHE A 340 20.79 -4.58 20.96
N LYS A 341 21.62 -4.57 19.90
CA LYS A 341 23.08 -4.44 20.02
C LYS A 341 23.47 -3.14 20.73
N HIS A 342 22.89 -2.01 20.31
CA HIS A 342 23.09 -0.69 20.92
C HIS A 342 22.71 -0.71 22.40
N ALA A 343 21.48 -1.11 22.72
CA ALA A 343 20.99 -1.16 24.09
C ALA A 343 21.82 -2.10 24.99
N ARG A 344 22.23 -3.27 24.48
CA ARG A 344 23.11 -4.21 25.22
C ARG A 344 24.49 -3.61 25.47
N THR A 345 25.03 -2.85 24.52
CA THR A 345 26.34 -2.20 24.63
C THR A 345 26.29 -1.02 25.60
N ARG A 346 25.40 -0.05 25.39
CA ARG A 346 25.28 1.18 26.20
C ARG A 346 24.78 0.97 27.64
N ARG A 347 24.25 -0.22 27.95
CA ARG A 347 23.81 -0.64 29.30
C ARG A 347 24.77 -1.64 29.96
N SER A 348 25.85 -2.02 29.29
CA SER A 348 26.92 -2.82 29.89
C SER A 348 27.66 -1.99 30.94
N THR A 349 27.90 -2.55 32.13
CA THR A 349 28.74 -1.93 33.17
C THR A 349 30.22 -1.80 32.75
N LYS A 350 30.63 -2.51 31.68
CA LYS A 350 31.97 -2.42 31.10
C LYS A 350 32.10 -1.36 30.00
N TRP A 351 31.01 -0.69 29.61
CA TRP A 351 31.03 0.34 28.58
C TRP A 351 31.16 1.73 29.21
N SER A 352 32.03 2.57 28.64
CA SER A 352 32.17 3.99 28.98
C SER A 352 32.48 4.79 27.71
N TRP A 353 32.24 6.10 27.78
CA TRP A 353 32.69 7.08 26.79
C TRP A 353 34.15 7.54 27.00
N GLY A 354 34.76 7.23 28.15
CA GLY A 354 36.08 7.71 28.54
C GLY A 354 36.08 8.21 29.99
N PRO A 355 36.94 9.18 30.34
CA PRO A 355 36.85 9.94 31.60
C PRO A 355 35.51 10.67 31.76
N ALA A 356 35.17 11.08 32.98
CA ALA A 356 34.03 11.95 33.22
C ALA A 356 34.26 13.32 32.58
N VAL A 357 33.30 13.81 31.78
CA VAL A 357 33.37 15.14 31.17
C VAL A 357 32.94 16.18 32.21
N THR A 358 33.91 16.95 32.72
CA THR A 358 33.69 17.98 33.75
C THR A 358 33.89 19.40 33.23
N ASP A 359 34.11 19.59 31.92
CA ASP A 359 34.23 20.91 31.30
C ASP A 359 32.94 21.72 31.43
N PRO A 360 33.00 23.05 31.60
CA PRO A 360 31.83 23.92 31.63
C PRO A 360 31.07 23.91 30.30
N VAL A 361 29.76 24.15 30.35
CA VAL A 361 28.85 24.02 29.19
C VAL A 361 28.10 25.33 28.93
N SER A 362 28.01 25.76 27.66
CA SER A 362 27.15 26.88 27.23
C SER A 362 25.85 26.34 26.60
N VAL A 363 24.73 26.55 27.25
CA VAL A 363 23.38 26.19 26.78
C VAL A 363 22.78 27.38 26.03
N ILE A 364 22.36 27.19 24.78
CA ILE A 364 21.74 28.21 23.93
C ILE A 364 20.23 27.95 23.82
N VAL A 365 19.43 28.95 24.15
CA VAL A 365 17.97 28.92 24.10
C VAL A 365 17.48 29.98 23.12
N PRO A 366 17.26 29.66 21.83
CA PRO A 366 16.62 30.58 20.90
C PRO A 366 15.13 30.73 21.27
N ALA A 367 14.65 31.96 21.39
CA ALA A 367 13.30 32.27 21.81
C ALA A 367 12.65 33.28 20.85
N TYR A 368 11.41 33.00 20.43
CA TYR A 368 10.59 33.94 19.66
C TYR A 368 9.12 33.79 20.04
N ASN A 369 8.64 34.72 20.88
CA ASN A 369 7.28 34.69 21.45
C ASN A 369 6.99 33.42 22.29
N GLU A 370 7.95 32.92 23.06
CA GLU A 370 7.84 31.69 23.88
C GLU A 370 7.39 31.93 25.34
N LYS A 371 6.67 33.03 25.61
CA LYS A 371 6.35 33.49 26.97
C LYS A 371 5.70 32.46 27.90
N GLU A 372 4.90 31.55 27.33
CA GLU A 372 4.20 30.49 28.08
C GLU A 372 5.14 29.39 28.60
N GLY A 373 6.30 29.19 27.96
CA GLY A 373 7.25 28.09 28.27
C GLY A 373 8.61 28.54 28.78
N ILE A 374 9.10 29.71 28.35
CA ILE A 374 10.49 30.15 28.54
C ILE A 374 10.91 30.19 30.02
N ALA A 375 10.00 30.56 30.92
CA ALA A 375 10.25 30.63 32.36
C ALA A 375 10.46 29.25 33.03
N GLN A 376 10.00 28.17 32.41
CA GLN A 376 10.14 26.81 32.92
C GLN A 376 11.35 26.12 32.27
N ALA A 377 11.53 26.30 30.95
CA ALA A 377 12.71 25.86 30.22
C ALA A 377 14.00 26.39 30.86
N VAL A 378 14.15 27.72 30.96
CA VAL A 378 15.37 28.36 31.48
C VAL A 378 15.69 27.96 32.93
N ARG A 379 14.67 27.83 33.80
CA ARG A 379 14.87 27.34 35.17
C ARG A 379 15.40 25.90 35.22
N SER A 380 14.90 25.01 34.35
CA SER A 380 15.37 23.61 34.31
C SER A 380 16.81 23.48 33.83
N LEU A 381 17.20 24.32 32.87
CA LEU A 381 18.56 24.35 32.30
C LEU A 381 19.57 24.95 33.29
N ALA A 382 19.19 26.07 33.93
CA ALA A 382 20.04 26.76 34.91
C ALA A 382 20.23 25.95 36.22
N GLY A 383 19.28 25.08 36.58
CA GLY A 383 19.29 24.23 37.76
C GLY A 383 19.82 22.80 37.57
N GLY A 384 20.44 22.50 36.43
CA GLY A 384 21.03 21.18 36.15
C GLY A 384 22.26 20.85 37.02
N ASP A 385 22.57 19.57 37.20
CA ASP A 385 23.61 19.08 38.13
C ASP A 385 24.99 18.78 37.50
N HIS A 386 25.31 19.45 36.39
CA HIS A 386 26.58 19.27 35.69
C HIS A 386 27.77 19.84 36.49
N PRO A 387 28.79 19.04 36.84
CA PRO A 387 29.86 19.46 37.77
C PRO A 387 30.75 20.59 37.24
N GLY A 388 30.85 20.76 35.91
CA GLY A 388 31.58 21.89 35.31
C GLY A 388 30.88 23.23 35.40
N GLY A 389 29.61 23.26 35.84
CA GLY A 389 28.75 24.43 35.76
C GLY A 389 28.13 24.64 34.37
N ILE A 390 27.05 25.43 34.34
CA ILE A 390 26.20 25.64 33.17
C ILE A 390 26.01 27.16 32.98
N GLU A 391 26.50 27.71 31.87
CA GLU A 391 26.07 29.01 31.35
C GLU A 391 24.81 28.82 30.51
N VAL A 392 23.77 29.64 30.71
CA VAL A 392 22.58 29.66 29.85
C VAL A 392 22.50 31.00 29.11
N ILE A 393 22.43 30.96 27.78
CA ILE A 393 22.30 32.11 26.90
C ILE A 393 20.92 32.05 26.23
N VAL A 394 20.00 32.91 26.66
CA VAL A 394 18.71 33.09 26.01
C VAL A 394 18.87 34.13 24.90
N VAL A 395 18.64 33.72 23.65
CA VAL A 395 18.71 34.60 22.48
C VAL A 395 17.29 34.86 22.00
N ASP A 396 16.78 36.03 22.37
CA ASP A 396 15.48 36.54 21.95
C ASP A 396 15.56 37.10 20.53
N ASP A 397 14.98 36.38 19.56
CA ASP A 397 14.96 36.70 18.13
C ASP A 397 13.89 37.77 17.82
N GLY A 398 13.87 38.85 18.60
CA GLY A 398 12.96 39.98 18.43
C GLY A 398 11.50 39.64 18.74
N SER A 399 11.23 39.04 19.90
CA SER A 399 9.85 38.74 20.34
C SER A 399 8.98 40.00 20.39
N SER A 400 7.72 39.84 20.01
CA SER A 400 6.66 40.86 20.09
C SER A 400 5.78 40.70 21.36
N ASP A 401 6.22 39.86 22.30
CA ASP A 401 5.55 39.59 23.56
C ASP A 401 6.55 39.54 24.73
N ASP A 402 6.04 39.25 25.94
CA ASP A 402 6.75 39.34 27.21
C ASP A 402 7.96 38.38 27.36
N THR A 403 8.23 37.49 26.39
CA THR A 403 9.31 36.47 26.43
C THR A 403 10.63 36.99 26.98
N ALA A 404 11.11 38.12 26.46
CA ALA A 404 12.41 38.68 26.84
C ALA A 404 12.38 39.36 28.22
N ALA A 405 11.23 39.90 28.63
CA ALA A 405 11.03 40.47 29.97
C ALA A 405 10.96 39.36 31.04
N ILE A 406 10.20 38.29 30.75
CA ILE A 406 10.09 37.10 31.60
C ILE A 406 11.46 36.44 31.79
N ALA A 407 12.22 36.23 30.71
CA ALA A 407 13.55 35.61 30.79
C ALA A 407 14.52 36.43 31.65
N ARG A 408 14.52 37.78 31.53
CA ARG A 408 15.33 38.67 32.37
C ARG A 408 14.86 38.68 33.83
N GLY A 409 13.55 38.68 34.04
CA GLY A 409 12.91 38.69 35.36
C GLY A 409 13.14 37.43 36.21
N LEU A 410 13.78 36.39 35.67
CA LEU A 410 14.21 35.21 36.43
C LEU A 410 15.36 35.51 37.41
N GLY A 411 16.20 36.52 37.14
CA GLY A 411 17.29 36.94 38.04
C GLY A 411 18.38 35.88 38.33
N LEU A 412 18.46 34.83 37.50
CA LEU A 412 19.36 33.69 37.73
C LEU A 412 20.82 34.04 37.37
N PRO A 413 21.81 33.80 38.26
CA PRO A 413 23.17 34.32 38.11
C PRO A 413 23.96 33.71 36.94
N ASN A 414 23.54 32.53 36.45
CA ASN A 414 24.13 31.85 35.31
C ASN A 414 23.33 32.01 34.01
N VAL A 415 22.32 32.89 33.97
CA VAL A 415 21.49 33.18 32.79
C VAL A 415 21.83 34.55 32.21
N ARG A 416 22.14 34.59 30.92
CA ARG A 416 22.37 35.80 30.13
C ARG A 416 21.30 35.91 29.03
N VAL A 417 20.56 37.02 28.99
CA VAL A 417 19.49 37.25 28.00
C VAL A 417 19.89 38.35 27.02
N VAL A 418 19.95 38.03 25.74
CA VAL A 418 20.30 38.94 24.65
C VAL A 418 19.14 39.02 23.66
N SER A 419 18.69 40.23 23.32
CA SER A 419 17.70 40.46 22.26
C SER A 419 18.42 40.87 20.97
N ILE A 420 17.96 40.35 19.84
CA ILE A 420 18.43 40.70 18.49
C ILE A 420 17.24 41.00 17.56
N PRO A 421 17.42 41.70 16.42
CA PRO A 421 16.39 41.78 15.39
C PRO A 421 16.03 40.39 14.86
N ASN A 422 14.75 40.15 14.55
CA ASN A 422 14.27 38.85 14.07
C ASN A 422 14.98 38.43 12.77
N GLY A 423 15.81 37.39 12.86
CA GLY A 423 16.49 36.74 11.74
C GLY A 423 16.14 35.25 11.60
N GLY A 424 15.32 34.71 12.49
CA GLY A 424 14.92 33.30 12.53
C GLY A 424 15.85 32.45 13.41
N LYS A 425 15.37 31.25 13.76
CA LYS A 425 16.06 30.33 14.67
C LYS A 425 17.55 30.06 14.33
N PRO A 426 17.96 29.87 13.05
CA PRO A 426 19.38 29.67 12.73
C PRO A 426 20.26 30.88 13.10
N ASN A 427 19.78 32.11 12.86
CA ASN A 427 20.45 33.35 13.26
C ASN A 427 20.60 33.43 14.79
N ALA A 428 19.50 33.22 15.53
CA ALA A 428 19.52 33.23 17.00
C ALA A 428 20.47 32.17 17.59
N LEU A 429 20.52 30.97 17.00
CA LEU A 429 21.46 29.93 17.38
C LEU A 429 22.92 30.34 17.11
N ASN A 430 23.25 30.86 15.92
CA ASN A 430 24.60 31.30 15.58
C ASN A 430 25.08 32.46 16.48
N VAL A 431 24.20 33.42 16.81
CA VAL A 431 24.49 34.48 17.79
C VAL A 431 24.79 33.88 19.16
N GLY A 432 24.02 32.88 19.61
CA GLY A 432 24.30 32.14 20.84
C GLY A 432 25.67 31.44 20.83
N VAL A 433 26.03 30.79 19.70
CA VAL A 433 27.34 30.12 19.53
C VAL A 433 28.49 31.12 19.54
N ALA A 434 28.31 32.30 18.93
CA ALA A 434 29.31 33.36 18.98
C ALA A 434 29.53 33.87 20.41
N LEU A 435 28.44 34.08 21.16
CA LEU A 435 28.44 34.59 22.54
C LEU A 435 28.86 33.56 23.60
N ALA A 436 28.82 32.26 23.30
CA ALA A 436 29.19 31.17 24.20
C ALA A 436 30.62 31.30 24.73
N LYS A 437 30.82 31.02 26.02
CA LYS A 437 32.16 31.02 26.65
C LYS A 437 32.90 29.69 26.53
N HIS A 438 32.20 28.60 26.23
CA HIS A 438 32.71 27.24 26.39
C HIS A 438 32.74 26.47 25.05
N GLU A 439 33.58 25.43 24.99
CA GLU A 439 33.72 24.57 23.80
C GLU A 439 32.53 23.60 23.65
N LEU A 440 31.91 23.22 24.77
CA LEU A 440 30.73 22.36 24.78
C LEU A 440 29.46 23.21 24.72
N ILE A 441 28.76 23.10 23.59
CA ILE A 441 27.54 23.84 23.28
C ILE A 441 26.35 22.89 23.41
N VAL A 442 25.30 23.30 24.12
CA VAL A 442 23.99 22.62 24.14
C VAL A 442 22.97 23.53 23.45
N MET A 443 22.06 22.96 22.67
CA MET A 443 20.95 23.66 22.01
C MET A 443 19.63 23.01 22.38
N VAL A 444 18.64 23.86 22.69
CA VAL A 444 17.33 23.46 23.22
C VAL A 444 16.26 24.48 22.82
N ASP A 445 15.13 24.02 22.29
CA ASP A 445 13.98 24.87 21.96
C ASP A 445 13.39 25.53 23.24
N GLY A 446 12.99 26.81 23.15
CA GLY A 446 12.56 27.61 24.31
C GLY A 446 11.30 27.15 25.07
N ASP A 447 10.64 26.09 24.61
CA ASP A 447 9.49 25.43 25.25
C ASP A 447 9.85 24.14 26.00
N THR A 448 11.12 23.74 26.00
CA THR A 448 11.57 22.39 26.38
C THR A 448 12.28 22.38 27.74
N VAL A 449 11.92 21.39 28.57
CA VAL A 449 12.32 21.26 29.98
C VAL A 449 13.23 20.04 30.16
N PHE A 450 14.41 20.23 30.74
CA PHE A 450 15.39 19.15 30.92
C PHE A 450 15.18 18.38 32.24
N GLU A 451 15.50 17.08 32.26
CA GLU A 451 15.72 16.34 33.52
C GLU A 451 17.01 16.86 34.20
N LYS A 452 17.10 16.79 35.54
CA LYS A 452 18.15 17.50 36.31
C LYS A 452 19.58 17.13 35.89
N ASP A 453 19.82 15.89 35.47
CA ASP A 453 21.12 15.42 34.99
C ASP A 453 21.24 15.37 33.46
N ALA A 454 20.24 15.83 32.72
CA ALA A 454 20.21 15.69 31.27
C ALA A 454 21.41 16.36 30.60
N VAL A 455 21.87 17.52 31.08
CA VAL A 455 23.09 18.17 30.56
C VAL A 455 24.33 17.30 30.80
N ARG A 456 24.52 16.79 32.02
CA ARG A 456 25.65 15.90 32.38
C ARG A 456 25.67 14.63 31.52
N GLN A 457 24.51 13.99 31.35
CA GLN A 457 24.37 12.82 30.47
C GLN A 457 24.66 13.18 29.00
N LEU A 458 24.21 14.35 28.53
CA LEU A 458 24.31 14.77 27.13
C LEU A 458 25.73 15.12 26.70
N VAL A 459 26.57 15.63 27.62
CA VAL A 459 27.96 16.00 27.31
C VAL A 459 28.99 14.90 27.58
N GLN A 460 28.65 13.89 28.39
CA GLN A 460 29.52 12.74 28.65
C GLN A 460 30.07 12.01 27.39
N PRO A 461 29.36 11.95 26.24
CA PRO A 461 29.94 11.41 25.00
C PRO A 461 31.17 12.13 24.47
N PHE A 462 31.42 13.38 24.88
CA PHE A 462 32.62 14.13 24.47
C PHE A 462 33.91 13.65 25.17
N GLY A 463 33.83 12.66 26.06
CA GLY A 463 35.00 11.88 26.51
C GLY A 463 35.68 11.12 25.36
N ASP A 464 34.96 10.87 24.25
CA ASP A 464 35.49 10.37 23.00
C ASP A 464 35.84 11.57 22.07
N PRO A 465 37.14 11.81 21.75
CA PRO A 465 37.54 12.93 20.88
C PRO A 465 36.92 12.90 19.49
N SER A 466 36.49 11.74 18.99
CA SER A 466 35.89 11.60 17.65
C SER A 466 34.39 11.92 17.60
N VAL A 467 33.75 12.17 18.75
CA VAL A 467 32.36 12.65 18.84
C VAL A 467 32.34 14.16 18.67
N GLY A 468 31.67 14.64 17.62
CA GLY A 468 31.47 16.08 17.36
C GLY A 468 30.11 16.59 17.82
N ALA A 469 29.10 15.71 17.91
CA ALA A 469 27.78 16.07 18.42
C ALA A 469 27.00 14.88 19.01
N VAL A 470 25.98 15.19 19.81
CA VAL A 470 25.14 14.24 20.55
C VAL A 470 23.66 14.59 20.39
N ALA A 471 22.84 13.59 20.06
CA ALA A 471 21.40 13.66 20.13
C ALA A 471 20.90 13.10 21.46
N GLY A 472 20.07 13.86 22.18
CA GLY A 472 19.38 13.38 23.37
C GLY A 472 18.03 12.69 23.10
N ASN A 473 17.37 12.27 24.16
CA ASN A 473 16.09 11.57 24.19
C ASN A 473 14.94 12.57 24.44
N VAL A 474 14.16 12.86 23.39
CA VAL A 474 12.99 13.76 23.49
C VAL A 474 11.76 12.98 23.95
N LYS A 475 11.09 13.50 24.98
CA LYS A 475 9.84 12.98 25.53
C LYS A 475 8.72 14.01 25.35
N VAL A 476 7.50 13.52 25.10
CA VAL A 476 6.28 14.36 25.06
C VAL A 476 5.74 14.52 26.48
N GLY A 477 5.55 15.76 26.93
CA GLY A 477 4.97 16.08 28.24
C GLY A 477 3.43 15.97 28.26
N ASN A 478 2.76 16.67 27.35
CA ASN A 478 1.30 16.82 27.28
C ASN A 478 0.60 15.62 26.59
N ARG A 479 0.39 14.52 27.33
CA ARG A 479 -0.14 13.25 26.78
C ARG A 479 -1.69 13.13 26.84
N ASP A 480 -2.38 14.25 26.83
CA ASP A 480 -3.82 14.35 27.15
C ASP A 480 -4.75 14.18 25.94
N SER A 481 -4.31 14.63 24.77
CA SER A 481 -5.05 14.50 23.51
C SER A 481 -4.68 13.21 22.76
N ILE A 482 -5.56 12.75 21.87
CA ILE A 482 -5.24 11.62 20.97
C ILE A 482 -4.07 11.98 20.04
N VAL A 483 -4.01 13.24 19.55
CA VAL A 483 -2.95 13.74 18.66
C VAL A 483 -1.57 13.69 19.33
N SER A 484 -1.48 14.15 20.58
CA SER A 484 -0.22 14.13 21.33
C SER A 484 0.17 12.73 21.83
N ARG A 485 -0.81 11.83 22.06
CA ARG A 485 -0.53 10.39 22.28
C ARG A 485 0.02 9.71 21.03
N TRP A 486 -0.49 10.04 19.84
CA TRP A 486 0.07 9.56 18.57
C TRP A 486 1.50 10.06 18.35
N GLN A 487 1.78 11.34 18.61
CA GLN A 487 3.14 11.87 18.55
C GLN A 487 4.06 11.24 19.61
N HIS A 488 3.56 10.93 20.81
CA HIS A 488 4.33 10.19 21.80
C HIS A 488 4.72 8.77 21.32
N ILE A 489 3.79 8.01 20.72
CA ILE A 489 4.09 6.70 20.10
C ILE A 489 5.18 6.85 19.04
N GLU A 490 5.04 7.84 18.17
CA GLU A 490 5.98 8.13 17.09
C GLU A 490 7.37 8.53 17.61
N TYR A 491 7.47 9.36 18.63
CA TYR A 491 8.78 9.74 19.22
C TYR A 491 9.52 8.52 19.76
N VAL A 492 8.81 7.55 20.33
CA VAL A 492 9.39 6.30 20.83
C VAL A 492 9.80 5.36 19.68
N ILE A 493 8.99 5.25 18.63
CA ILE A 493 9.26 4.38 17.48
C ILE A 493 10.16 5.07 16.43
N GLY A 494 9.63 6.02 15.68
CA GLY A 494 10.27 6.63 14.53
C GLY A 494 11.41 7.60 14.83
N PHE A 495 11.64 7.94 16.11
CA PHE A 495 12.84 8.69 16.53
C PHE A 495 13.74 7.88 17.45
N ASN A 496 13.29 7.43 18.61
CA ASN A 496 14.20 6.81 19.61
C ASN A 496 14.64 5.39 19.25
N LEU A 497 13.83 4.58 18.54
CA LEU A 497 14.29 3.28 18.04
C LEU A 497 15.23 3.47 16.84
N ASP A 498 14.84 4.31 15.88
CA ASP A 498 15.64 4.64 14.68
C ASP A 498 16.99 5.29 15.02
N ARG A 499 17.08 6.15 16.05
CA ARG A 499 18.37 6.73 16.51
C ARG A 499 19.39 5.66 16.93
N ARG A 500 18.96 4.53 17.50
CA ARG A 500 19.85 3.42 17.88
C ARG A 500 20.43 2.75 16.63
N LEU A 501 19.62 2.57 15.60
CA LEU A 501 20.01 2.09 14.27
C LEU A 501 21.01 3.06 13.60
N TYR A 502 20.70 4.36 13.59
CA TYR A 502 21.57 5.37 12.98
C TYR A 502 22.93 5.56 13.70
N ASP A 503 22.97 5.45 15.03
CA ASP A 503 24.21 5.54 15.84
C ASP A 503 25.16 4.37 15.54
N GLU A 504 24.63 3.13 15.53
CA GLU A 504 25.40 1.92 15.18
C GLU A 504 25.99 1.96 13.76
N LEU A 505 25.21 2.46 12.78
CA LEU A 505 25.68 2.64 11.40
C LEU A 505 26.63 3.86 11.23
N ARG A 506 26.64 4.77 12.21
CA ARG A 506 27.26 6.11 12.17
C ARG A 506 26.74 6.96 11.00
N CYS A 507 25.41 7.04 10.88
CA CYS A 507 24.72 7.86 9.88
C CYS A 507 23.49 8.57 10.48
N MET A 508 23.65 9.14 11.68
CA MET A 508 22.64 10.01 12.29
C MET A 508 22.18 11.09 11.30
N SER A 509 20.87 11.23 11.13
CA SER A 509 20.25 12.12 10.16
C SER A 509 19.76 13.43 10.78
N THR A 510 19.27 13.37 12.03
CA THR A 510 18.71 14.53 12.76
C THR A 510 18.97 14.42 14.27
N ILE A 511 19.88 15.25 14.77
CA ILE A 511 19.87 15.72 16.17
C ILE A 511 18.59 16.55 16.36
N PRO A 512 17.77 16.32 17.40
CA PRO A 512 16.56 17.11 17.59
C PRO A 512 16.88 18.50 18.14
N GLY A 513 16.32 19.55 17.56
CA GLY A 513 16.44 20.93 18.08
C GLY A 513 16.05 21.12 19.57
N ALA A 514 15.24 20.21 20.12
CA ALA A 514 14.83 20.19 21.52
C ALA A 514 15.92 19.69 22.50
N ILE A 515 16.90 18.88 22.05
CA ILE A 515 18.03 18.43 22.87
C ILE A 515 19.20 17.93 21.98
N GLY A 516 20.10 18.84 21.67
CA GLY A 516 21.36 18.55 20.99
C GLY A 516 22.56 19.12 21.74
N ALA A 517 23.70 18.45 21.67
CA ALA A 517 24.98 19.02 22.09
C ALA A 517 26.04 18.89 20.99
N PHE A 518 27.00 19.81 20.98
CA PHE A 518 27.99 19.98 19.93
C PHE A 518 29.34 20.41 20.53
N ARG A 519 30.45 19.98 19.94
CA ARG A 519 31.71 20.72 20.05
C ARG A 519 31.59 21.99 19.20
N ARG A 520 31.95 23.15 19.73
CA ARG A 520 31.95 24.42 19.00
C ARG A 520 32.86 24.35 17.78
N SER A 521 34.04 23.74 17.92
CA SER A 521 34.96 23.41 16.82
C SER A 521 34.29 22.65 15.68
N ALA A 522 33.67 21.50 15.97
CA ALA A 522 32.97 20.68 14.98
C ALA A 522 31.78 21.42 14.33
N LEU A 523 31.05 22.23 15.11
CA LEU A 523 29.93 23.03 14.61
C LEU A 523 30.40 24.15 13.66
N VAL A 524 31.53 24.80 13.95
CA VAL A 524 32.15 25.81 13.08
C VAL A 524 32.68 25.16 11.80
N GLU A 525 33.33 24.00 11.89
CA GLU A 525 33.78 23.23 10.71
C GLU A 525 32.62 22.80 9.80
N ALA A 526 31.47 22.43 10.39
CA ALA A 526 30.25 22.11 9.66
C ALA A 526 29.55 23.33 9.02
N GLY A 527 30.03 24.56 9.27
CA GLY A 527 29.46 25.81 8.73
C GLY A 527 28.39 26.47 9.60
N GLY A 528 28.22 26.04 10.86
CA GLY A 528 27.20 26.56 11.77
C GLY A 528 25.76 26.15 11.43
N MET A 529 24.78 26.88 11.96
CA MET A 529 23.37 26.67 11.65
C MET A 529 22.96 27.48 10.42
N THR A 530 22.83 26.83 9.26
CA THR A 530 22.42 27.48 8.00
C THR A 530 20.90 27.60 7.85
N ASP A 531 20.42 28.67 7.22
CA ASP A 531 19.00 28.91 6.91
C ASP A 531 18.55 28.40 5.52
N ASP A 532 19.43 27.73 4.78
CA ASP A 532 19.15 27.05 3.48
C ASP A 532 17.90 26.16 3.49
N THR A 533 17.56 25.58 4.65
CA THR A 533 16.52 24.56 4.80
C THR A 533 15.61 24.84 6.00
N LEU A 534 14.37 24.36 5.94
CA LEU A 534 13.41 24.48 7.05
C LEU A 534 13.62 23.47 8.19
N ALA A 535 14.74 22.74 8.19
CA ALA A 535 15.13 21.76 9.20
C ALA A 535 16.63 21.90 9.47
N GLU A 536 16.98 23.02 10.12
CA GLU A 536 18.34 23.44 10.45
C GLU A 536 19.12 22.35 11.22
N ASP A 537 18.39 21.65 12.10
CA ASP A 537 18.89 20.57 12.95
C ASP A 537 19.26 19.31 12.17
N THR A 538 18.50 19.00 11.13
CA THR A 538 18.77 17.92 10.17
C THR A 538 19.96 18.27 9.26
N ASP A 539 19.98 19.49 8.73
CA ASP A 539 21.01 19.96 7.80
C ASP A 539 22.42 19.95 8.43
N VAL A 540 22.56 20.53 9.63
CA VAL A 540 23.84 20.54 10.36
C VAL A 540 24.27 19.12 10.78
N THR A 541 23.32 18.24 11.09
CA THR A 541 23.62 16.83 11.42
C THR A 541 24.24 16.11 10.21
N MET A 542 23.71 16.34 9.01
CA MET A 542 24.27 15.80 7.78
C MET A 542 25.65 16.42 7.45
N ALA A 543 25.84 17.72 7.71
CA ALA A 543 27.12 18.40 7.52
C ALA A 543 28.22 17.84 8.44
N LEU A 544 27.94 17.67 9.73
CA LEU A 544 28.85 17.05 10.72
C LEU A 544 29.23 15.62 10.30
N GLY A 545 28.26 14.79 9.91
CA GLY A 545 28.50 13.44 9.41
C GLY A 545 29.33 13.39 8.12
N ARG A 546 29.24 14.43 7.28
CA ARG A 546 30.06 14.57 6.06
C ARG A 546 31.50 15.01 6.34
N ALA A 547 31.71 15.94 7.29
CA ALA A 547 33.04 16.32 7.77
C ALA A 547 33.77 15.11 8.40
N GLY A 548 33.02 14.18 9.00
CA GLY A 548 33.50 12.89 9.51
C GLY A 548 33.43 12.75 11.02
N TRP A 549 32.94 13.79 11.71
CA TRP A 549 32.56 13.74 13.11
C TRP A 549 31.54 12.64 13.36
N ARG A 550 31.68 11.92 14.47
CA ARG A 550 30.61 11.05 14.95
C ARG A 550 29.53 11.90 15.60
N VAL A 551 28.32 11.73 15.10
CA VAL A 551 27.09 12.15 15.77
C VAL A 551 26.47 10.92 16.41
N VAL A 552 26.27 10.95 17.72
CA VAL A 552 25.91 9.77 18.54
C VAL A 552 24.61 10.01 19.32
N TYR A 553 23.98 8.94 19.81
CA TYR A 553 22.74 9.03 20.62
C TYR A 553 23.04 8.74 22.09
N GLU A 554 22.49 9.52 23.03
CA GLU A 554 22.51 9.16 24.45
C GLU A 554 21.10 9.04 25.01
N GLU A 555 20.71 7.81 25.37
CA GLU A 555 19.32 7.51 25.75
C GLU A 555 18.93 8.02 27.15
N ARG A 556 19.93 8.34 27.99
CA ARG A 556 19.77 8.86 29.36
C ARG A 556 19.52 10.36 29.40
N ALA A 557 20.09 11.13 28.47
CA ALA A 557 19.93 12.57 28.40
C ALA A 557 18.52 12.93 27.93
N ARG A 558 17.64 13.37 28.85
CA ARG A 558 16.20 13.49 28.57
C ARG A 558 15.69 14.92 28.65
N ALA A 559 14.84 15.26 27.69
CA ALA A 559 14.14 16.54 27.63
C ALA A 559 12.65 16.36 27.31
N TRP A 560 11.81 17.15 27.95
CA TRP A 560 10.35 17.13 27.87
C TRP A 560 9.86 18.34 27.09
N THR A 561 9.20 18.12 25.96
CA THR A 561 8.66 19.16 25.07
C THR A 561 7.15 19.00 24.88
N GLU A 562 6.50 20.04 24.35
CA GLU A 562 5.09 20.00 23.99
C GLU A 562 4.87 19.43 22.58
N ALA A 563 3.98 18.45 22.47
CA ALA A 563 3.43 17.99 21.20
C ALA A 563 2.23 18.87 20.76
N PRO A 564 1.94 18.96 19.45
CA PRO A 564 0.67 19.46 18.94
C PRO A 564 -0.53 18.73 19.55
N THR A 565 -1.53 19.49 20.00
CA THR A 565 -2.79 18.93 20.52
C THR A 565 -3.87 18.78 19.44
N THR A 566 -3.67 19.39 18.26
CA THR A 566 -4.63 19.43 17.16
C THR A 566 -4.03 18.99 15.82
N LEU A 567 -4.85 18.40 14.95
CA LEU A 567 -4.43 17.93 13.62
C LEU A 567 -3.85 19.05 12.75
N ARG A 568 -4.37 20.29 12.86
CA ARG A 568 -3.87 21.45 12.10
C ARG A 568 -2.47 21.88 12.54
N GLN A 569 -2.19 21.85 13.84
CA GLN A 569 -0.84 22.12 14.36
C GLN A 569 0.14 21.00 13.94
N LEU A 570 -0.29 19.73 14.04
CA LEU A 570 0.49 18.58 13.61
C LEU A 570 0.82 18.66 12.11
N TRP A 571 -0.15 19.00 11.24
CA TRP A 571 0.08 19.21 9.81
C TRP A 571 1.17 20.25 9.56
N LEU A 572 1.08 21.44 10.18
CA LEU A 572 2.05 22.52 9.97
C LEU A 572 3.46 22.13 10.43
N GLN A 573 3.59 21.42 11.55
CA GLN A 573 4.86 20.87 12.03
C GLN A 573 5.43 19.84 11.04
N ARG A 574 4.62 18.86 10.63
CA ARG A 574 5.05 17.74 9.79
C ARG A 574 5.37 18.16 8.36
N TYR A 575 4.59 19.08 7.81
CA TYR A 575 4.82 19.67 6.49
C TYR A 575 6.15 20.45 6.44
N ARG A 576 6.50 21.18 7.52
CA ARG A 576 7.83 21.79 7.68
C ARG A 576 8.93 20.74 7.70
N TRP A 577 8.80 19.72 8.55
CA TRP A 577 9.83 18.69 8.75
C TRP A 577 10.06 17.88 7.46
N SER A 578 9.01 17.31 6.86
CA SER A 578 9.13 16.53 5.62
C SER A 578 9.72 17.33 4.46
N TYR A 579 9.36 18.62 4.32
CA TYR A 579 9.97 19.49 3.31
C TYR A 579 11.43 19.81 3.62
N GLY A 580 11.74 20.22 4.86
CA GLY A 580 13.10 20.53 5.30
C GLY A 580 14.06 19.34 5.16
N THR A 581 13.63 18.13 5.54
CA THR A 581 14.40 16.89 5.32
C THR A 581 14.68 16.65 3.84
N MET A 582 13.71 16.88 2.94
CA MET A 582 13.95 16.78 1.50
C MET A 582 14.90 17.86 0.97
N GLN A 583 14.86 19.09 1.51
CA GLN A 583 15.86 20.11 1.19
C GLN A 583 17.26 19.69 1.64
N ALA A 584 17.42 19.14 2.85
CA ALA A 584 18.70 18.65 3.37
C ALA A 584 19.26 17.49 2.53
N ILE A 585 18.44 16.48 2.18
CA ILE A 585 18.82 15.40 1.25
C ILE A 585 19.29 16.00 -0.09
N TRP A 586 18.57 16.98 -0.64
CA TRP A 586 18.91 17.60 -1.91
C TRP A 586 20.18 18.47 -1.84
N LYS A 587 20.44 19.16 -0.73
CA LYS A 587 21.69 19.90 -0.45
C LYS A 587 22.87 18.93 -0.39
N HIS A 588 22.73 17.84 0.36
CA HIS A 588 23.84 16.90 0.64
C HIS A 588 24.08 15.81 -0.40
N LYS A 589 23.20 15.66 -1.42
CA LYS A 589 23.23 14.58 -2.43
C LYS A 589 24.57 14.31 -3.12
N LYS A 590 25.46 15.30 -3.23
CA LYS A 590 26.80 15.12 -3.82
C LYS A 590 27.63 14.06 -3.07
N SER A 591 27.40 13.88 -1.77
CA SER A 591 28.12 12.90 -0.94
C SER A 591 27.96 11.44 -1.39
N LEU A 592 26.95 11.12 -2.20
CA LEU A 592 26.82 9.80 -2.84
C LEU A 592 28.04 9.43 -3.72
N PHE A 593 28.74 10.43 -4.27
CA PHE A 593 29.86 10.28 -5.20
C PHE A 593 31.20 10.79 -4.65
N GLU A 594 31.19 11.38 -3.46
CA GLU A 594 32.41 11.87 -2.78
C GLU A 594 33.20 10.70 -2.17
N LYS A 595 34.47 10.94 -1.83
CA LYS A 595 35.34 9.97 -1.13
C LYS A 595 35.41 10.29 0.37
N GLY A 596 36.15 9.49 1.14
CA GLY A 596 36.39 9.74 2.57
C GLY A 596 35.12 9.67 3.44
N PRO A 597 35.07 10.41 4.57
CA PRO A 597 33.94 10.39 5.50
C PRO A 597 32.62 10.85 4.86
N SER A 598 32.63 11.93 4.07
CA SER A 598 31.48 12.37 3.27
C SER A 598 30.97 11.25 2.36
N GLY A 599 31.87 10.58 1.64
CA GLY A 599 31.55 9.40 0.83
C GLY A 599 30.96 8.22 1.62
N ARG A 600 31.30 8.06 2.91
CA ARG A 600 30.66 7.05 3.78
C ARG A 600 29.25 7.50 4.18
N TYR A 601 29.10 8.72 4.69
CA TYR A 601 27.80 9.24 5.12
C TYR A 601 26.81 9.25 3.95
N GLY A 602 27.24 9.74 2.79
CA GLY A 602 26.43 9.80 1.58
C GLY A 602 25.92 8.44 1.13
N ARG A 603 26.77 7.41 1.05
CA ARG A 603 26.36 6.07 0.57
C ARG A 603 25.56 5.24 1.57
N VAL A 604 25.47 5.63 2.84
CA VAL A 604 24.70 4.90 3.88
C VAL A 604 23.51 5.73 4.39
N GLY A 605 23.77 6.95 4.87
CA GLY A 605 22.76 7.81 5.48
C GLY A 605 21.73 8.33 4.48
N LEU A 606 22.16 8.90 3.34
CA LEU A 606 21.21 9.49 2.38
C LEU A 606 20.23 8.47 1.78
N PRO A 607 20.64 7.27 1.32
CA PRO A 607 19.70 6.23 0.90
C PRO A 607 18.76 5.80 2.02
N LEU A 608 19.26 5.63 3.25
CA LEU A 608 18.46 5.20 4.40
C LEU A 608 17.36 6.22 4.74
N VAL A 609 17.66 7.53 4.72
CA VAL A 609 16.65 8.58 4.94
C VAL A 609 15.74 8.75 3.73
N ALA A 610 16.27 8.73 2.50
CA ALA A 610 15.47 8.93 1.29
C ALA A 610 14.49 7.77 1.03
N VAL A 611 14.92 6.52 1.20
CA VAL A 611 14.06 5.34 0.98
C VAL A 611 13.02 5.21 2.08
N PHE A 612 13.42 5.19 3.35
CA PHE A 612 12.51 4.89 4.45
C PHE A 612 11.77 6.11 5.03
N GLY A 613 12.30 7.33 4.82
CA GLY A 613 11.67 8.58 5.26
C GLY A 613 10.86 9.31 4.18
N VAL A 614 11.06 9.00 2.89
CA VAL A 614 10.35 9.66 1.77
C VAL A 614 9.72 8.65 0.81
N ALA A 615 10.50 7.76 0.19
CA ALA A 615 9.99 6.94 -0.92
C ALA A 615 8.95 5.89 -0.49
N LEU A 616 9.25 5.04 0.49
CA LEU A 616 8.32 3.99 0.94
C LEU A 616 7.04 4.57 1.58
N PRO A 617 7.09 5.62 2.42
CA PRO A 617 5.89 6.30 2.91
C PRO A 617 5.04 6.96 1.81
N LEU A 618 5.62 7.31 0.66
CA LEU A 618 4.89 7.85 -0.50
C LEU A 618 4.13 6.75 -1.29
N PHE A 619 4.60 5.49 -1.24
CA PHE A 619 3.89 4.33 -1.82
C PHE A 619 2.89 3.68 -0.86
N ALA A 620 2.96 3.95 0.44
CA ALA A 620 2.04 3.38 1.42
C ALA A 620 0.52 3.65 1.17
N PRO A 621 0.06 4.77 0.59
CA PRO A 621 -1.36 4.96 0.24
C PRO A 621 -1.85 3.98 -0.84
N LEU A 622 -0.98 3.62 -1.78
CA LEU A 622 -1.25 2.68 -2.86
C LEU A 622 -1.47 1.26 -2.31
N ILE A 623 -0.71 0.90 -1.26
CA ILE A 623 -0.85 -0.37 -0.53
C ILE A 623 -2.19 -0.43 0.22
N ASP A 624 -2.60 0.66 0.89
CA ASP A 624 -3.90 0.69 1.56
C ASP A 624 -5.06 0.60 0.55
N LEU A 625 -4.94 1.25 -0.61
CA LEU A 625 -5.94 1.17 -1.70
C LEU A 625 -6.02 -0.24 -2.31
N LEU A 626 -4.88 -0.90 -2.53
CA LEU A 626 -4.83 -2.31 -2.97
C LEU A 626 -5.38 -3.27 -1.92
N THR A 627 -5.23 -2.96 -0.62
CA THR A 627 -5.86 -3.75 0.45
C THR A 627 -7.38 -3.64 0.40
N VAL A 628 -7.92 -2.42 0.26
CA VAL A 628 -9.37 -2.20 0.11
C VAL A 628 -9.90 -2.87 -1.15
N TYR A 629 -9.15 -2.85 -2.25
CA TYR A 629 -9.47 -3.55 -3.49
C TYR A 629 -9.52 -5.07 -3.29
N GLY A 630 -8.49 -5.69 -2.71
CA GLY A 630 -8.45 -7.14 -2.47
C GLY A 630 -9.53 -7.65 -1.51
N LEU A 631 -9.92 -6.84 -0.51
CA LEU A 631 -11.04 -7.14 0.39
C LEU A 631 -12.43 -7.12 -0.29
N ILE A 632 -12.51 -6.66 -1.55
CA ILE A 632 -13.77 -6.55 -2.32
C ILE A 632 -13.74 -7.48 -3.55
N PHE A 633 -12.58 -7.66 -4.19
CA PHE A 633 -12.45 -8.33 -5.49
C PHE A 633 -11.52 -9.56 -5.52
N PHE A 634 -10.82 -9.88 -4.42
CA PHE A 634 -10.00 -11.09 -4.29
C PHE A 634 -10.46 -11.92 -3.08
N ASP A 635 -9.69 -12.96 -2.71
CA ASP A 635 -9.91 -13.63 -1.45
C ASP A 635 -9.71 -12.65 -0.27
N TRP A 636 -10.81 -12.35 0.40
CA TRP A 636 -10.85 -11.42 1.53
C TRP A 636 -10.12 -11.98 2.75
N THR A 637 -10.01 -13.32 2.89
CA THR A 637 -9.30 -13.96 4.00
C THR A 637 -7.80 -13.81 3.84
N GLU A 638 -7.25 -14.08 2.64
CA GLU A 638 -5.82 -13.86 2.36
C GLU A 638 -5.46 -12.38 2.51
N THR A 639 -6.29 -11.49 1.94
CA THR A 639 -6.08 -10.04 2.03
C THR A 639 -6.14 -9.54 3.48
N ALA A 640 -7.12 -10.02 4.28
CA ALA A 640 -7.23 -9.68 5.69
C ALA A 640 -6.06 -10.24 6.51
N VAL A 641 -5.62 -11.48 6.26
CA VAL A 641 -4.47 -12.09 6.96
C VAL A 641 -3.19 -11.33 6.66
N ALA A 642 -2.94 -10.95 5.40
CA ALA A 642 -1.77 -10.14 5.02
C ALA A 642 -1.78 -8.76 5.71
N TRP A 643 -2.92 -8.09 5.75
CA TRP A 643 -3.07 -6.79 6.43
C TRP A 643 -2.93 -6.90 7.95
N LEU A 644 -3.53 -7.92 8.58
CA LEU A 644 -3.40 -8.19 10.01
C LEU A 644 -1.95 -8.55 10.39
N ALA A 645 -1.22 -9.27 9.53
CA ALA A 645 0.21 -9.54 9.72
C ALA A 645 1.05 -8.25 9.68
N MET A 646 0.75 -7.32 8.77
CA MET A 646 1.39 -5.99 8.72
C MET A 646 1.11 -5.18 10.00
N LEU A 647 -0.14 -5.16 10.48
CA LEU A 647 -0.49 -4.52 11.74
C LEU A 647 0.18 -5.19 12.95
N GLY A 648 0.29 -6.53 12.94
CA GLY A 648 1.03 -7.30 13.94
C GLY A 648 2.51 -6.91 14.00
N LEU A 649 3.17 -6.80 12.85
CA LEU A 649 4.57 -6.33 12.76
C LEU A 649 4.72 -4.90 13.30
N GLN A 650 3.79 -4.00 12.99
CA GLN A 650 3.81 -2.64 13.54
C GLN A 650 3.57 -2.62 15.05
N PHE A 651 2.67 -3.46 15.59
CA PHE A 651 2.43 -3.58 17.02
C PHE A 651 3.63 -4.17 17.77
N ILE A 652 4.28 -5.20 17.22
CA ILE A 652 5.52 -5.77 17.75
C ILE A 652 6.62 -4.71 17.78
N THR A 653 6.76 -3.93 16.70
CA THR A 653 7.72 -2.81 16.62
C THR A 653 7.45 -1.76 17.70
N ALA A 654 6.19 -1.38 17.90
CA ALA A 654 5.78 -0.45 18.94
C ALA A 654 6.07 -1.00 20.35
N PHE A 655 5.74 -2.26 20.61
CA PHE A 655 5.99 -2.93 21.89
C PHE A 655 7.50 -3.00 22.19
N VAL A 656 8.33 -3.40 21.23
CA VAL A 656 9.80 -3.45 21.38
C VAL A 656 10.36 -2.05 21.65
N ALA A 657 9.94 -1.02 20.89
CA ALA A 657 10.37 0.35 21.10
C ALA A 657 10.05 0.84 22.52
N PHE A 658 8.80 0.69 22.96
CA PHE A 658 8.37 1.08 24.31
C PHE A 658 9.11 0.31 25.43
N ARG A 659 9.38 -0.98 25.23
CA ARG A 659 10.12 -1.81 26.20
C ARG A 659 11.61 -1.44 26.27
N LEU A 660 12.21 -1.04 25.15
CA LEU A 660 13.57 -0.50 25.12
C LEU A 660 13.65 0.87 25.81
N ASP A 661 12.72 1.77 25.54
CA ASP A 661 12.68 3.14 26.09
C ASP A 661 12.10 3.25 27.52
N ARG A 662 11.66 2.12 28.10
CA ARG A 662 11.01 1.99 29.42
C ARG A 662 9.71 2.81 29.55
N GLU A 663 8.98 3.00 28.46
CA GLU A 663 7.73 3.76 28.42
C GLU A 663 6.51 2.89 28.80
N LYS A 664 5.47 3.54 29.34
CA LYS A 664 4.25 2.85 29.77
C LYS A 664 3.44 2.41 28.54
N LEU A 665 3.29 1.10 28.35
CA LEU A 665 2.54 0.49 27.22
C LEU A 665 1.08 0.97 27.08
N ARG A 666 0.53 1.65 28.10
CA ARG A 666 -0.80 2.30 28.08
C ARG A 666 -0.99 3.31 26.93
N ALA A 667 0.06 3.76 26.24
CA ALA A 667 -0.12 4.56 25.02
C ALA A 667 -0.65 3.72 23.84
N LEU A 668 -0.32 2.43 23.76
CA LEU A 668 -0.49 1.63 22.54
C LEU A 668 -1.94 1.33 22.15
N TRP A 669 -2.93 1.60 22.99
CA TRP A 669 -4.34 1.44 22.60
C TRP A 669 -4.79 2.45 21.52
N VAL A 670 -4.09 3.58 21.35
CA VAL A 670 -4.36 4.50 20.22
C VAL A 670 -3.60 4.13 18.93
N LEU A 671 -2.78 3.07 18.93
CA LEU A 671 -2.02 2.61 17.76
C LEU A 671 -2.94 2.10 16.62
N PRO A 672 -3.99 1.29 16.85
CA PRO A 672 -4.95 0.94 15.80
C PRO A 672 -5.63 2.17 15.20
N LEU A 673 -5.91 3.19 16.02
CA LEU A 673 -6.52 4.45 15.57
C LEU A 673 -5.57 5.30 14.70
N GLN A 674 -4.26 5.03 14.70
CA GLN A 674 -3.33 5.70 13.78
C GLN A 674 -3.60 5.36 12.32
N GLN A 675 -4.09 4.16 12.00
CA GLN A 675 -4.28 3.72 10.61
C GLN A 675 -5.31 4.57 9.87
N PHE A 676 -6.41 4.92 10.56
CA PHE A 676 -7.57 5.60 9.97
C PHE A 676 -7.43 7.12 9.90
N ALA A 677 -6.54 7.72 10.71
CA ALA A 677 -6.44 9.17 10.84
C ALA A 677 -4.99 9.69 10.79
N TYR A 678 -4.10 9.24 11.68
CA TYR A 678 -2.72 9.72 11.74
C TYR A 678 -1.94 9.42 10.44
N ARG A 679 -2.01 8.17 9.98
CA ARG A 679 -1.33 7.67 8.78
C ARG A 679 -1.81 8.41 7.52
N GLN A 680 -3.12 8.61 7.40
CA GLN A 680 -3.75 9.37 6.31
C GLN A 680 -3.34 10.86 6.33
N LEU A 681 -3.20 11.46 7.52
CA LEU A 681 -2.66 12.81 7.66
C LEU A 681 -1.21 12.89 7.15
N MET A 682 -0.37 11.90 7.49
CA MET A 682 1.04 11.88 7.05
C MET A 682 1.17 11.70 5.54
N TYR A 683 0.32 10.90 4.90
CA TYR A 683 0.27 10.75 3.45
C TYR A 683 0.04 12.09 2.75
N LEU A 684 -1.01 12.80 3.13
CA LEU A 684 -1.38 14.06 2.51
C LEU A 684 -0.32 15.15 2.74
N VAL A 685 0.26 15.20 3.94
CA VAL A 685 1.40 16.07 4.27
C VAL A 685 2.61 15.75 3.38
N LEU A 686 2.99 14.48 3.25
CA LEU A 686 4.16 14.08 2.46
C LEU A 686 3.96 14.36 0.98
N ILE A 687 2.80 14.03 0.42
CA ILE A 687 2.41 14.37 -0.95
C ILE A 687 2.49 15.88 -1.16
N GLN A 688 1.98 16.70 -0.22
CA GLN A 688 2.12 18.15 -0.29
C GLN A 688 3.60 18.58 -0.27
N SER A 689 4.44 18.02 0.61
CA SER A 689 5.87 18.36 0.68
C SER A 689 6.61 17.98 -0.61
N VAL A 690 6.33 16.82 -1.20
CA VAL A 690 6.93 16.35 -2.46
C VAL A 690 6.51 17.27 -3.61
N VAL A 691 5.22 17.60 -3.72
CA VAL A 691 4.71 18.54 -4.73
C VAL A 691 5.31 19.94 -4.56
N THR A 692 5.55 20.41 -3.33
CA THR A 692 6.25 21.68 -3.07
C THR A 692 7.74 21.60 -3.45
N ALA A 693 8.42 20.48 -3.18
CA ALA A 693 9.83 20.29 -3.50
C ALA A 693 10.08 20.22 -5.02
N LEU A 694 9.33 19.39 -5.75
CA LEU A 694 9.41 19.23 -7.20
C LEU A 694 9.11 20.52 -7.99
N THR A 695 8.55 21.54 -7.34
CA THR A 695 8.11 22.79 -7.99
C THR A 695 8.80 24.05 -7.44
N GLY A 696 9.84 23.90 -6.63
CA GLY A 696 10.68 25.01 -6.14
C GLY A 696 9.97 26.07 -5.30
N ALA A 697 8.78 25.76 -4.77
CA ALA A 697 8.00 26.73 -4.00
C ALA A 697 8.57 26.89 -2.58
N ARG A 698 9.18 28.04 -2.27
CA ARG A 698 9.68 28.36 -0.92
C ARG A 698 8.53 28.48 0.08
N LEU A 699 8.63 27.80 1.22
CA LEU A 699 7.71 27.98 2.33
C LEU A 699 8.12 29.15 3.22
N ARG A 700 7.14 29.76 3.91
CA ARG A 700 7.39 30.64 5.06
C ARG A 700 7.25 29.82 6.35
N TRP A 701 7.98 30.20 7.39
CA TRP A 701 7.83 29.61 8.72
C TRP A 701 6.42 29.83 9.28
N HIS A 702 5.90 28.87 10.04
CA HIS A 702 4.58 28.92 10.68
C HIS A 702 4.71 28.52 12.15
N LYS A 703 4.27 29.39 13.07
CA LYS A 703 4.37 29.16 14.52
C LYS A 703 3.30 28.18 15.01
N LEU A 704 3.63 27.37 16.02
CA LEU A 704 2.67 26.60 16.82
C LEU A 704 2.21 27.43 18.03
N ARG A 705 1.03 27.09 18.58
CA ARG A 705 0.53 27.67 19.84
C ARG A 705 0.83 26.70 20.97
N ARG A 706 1.69 27.11 21.91
CA ARG A 706 2.10 26.37 23.12
C ARG A 706 1.13 26.60 24.29
N ALA A 707 1.26 25.80 25.34
CA ALA A 707 0.38 25.78 26.51
C ALA A 707 1.11 25.79 27.87
N GLY A 708 2.45 25.78 27.92
CA GLY A 708 3.25 25.90 29.15
C GLY A 708 3.24 24.66 30.06
N THR A 709 2.88 23.48 29.54
CA THR A 709 2.58 22.26 30.31
C THR A 709 3.78 21.32 30.51
N ALA A 710 4.88 21.50 29.76
CA ALA A 710 5.93 20.50 29.61
C ALA A 710 6.59 20.04 30.94
N GLY A 711 6.92 20.96 31.83
CA GLY A 711 7.63 20.66 33.09
C GLY A 711 6.77 20.04 34.19
N ALA A 712 5.44 20.02 34.06
CA ALA A 712 4.61 19.21 34.94
C ALA A 712 4.91 17.71 34.78
N ALA A 713 5.19 17.27 33.54
CA ALA A 713 5.63 15.91 33.26
C ALA A 713 7.06 15.64 33.75
N ALA A 714 7.98 16.61 33.61
CA ALA A 714 9.34 16.49 34.12
C ALA A 714 9.38 16.35 35.66
N ALA A 715 8.57 17.13 36.39
CA ALA A 715 8.43 16.99 37.84
C ALA A 715 7.86 15.61 38.23
N GLY A 716 6.83 15.14 37.52
CA GLY A 716 6.23 13.82 37.73
C GLY A 716 7.10 12.62 37.35
N ALA A 717 8.25 12.83 36.69
CA ALA A 717 9.23 11.79 36.39
C ALA A 717 10.18 11.50 37.57
N VAL A 718 10.26 12.38 38.57
CA VAL A 718 11.12 12.23 39.76
C VAL A 718 10.45 11.36 40.82
N SER A 719 10.14 10.11 40.47
CA SER A 719 9.85 9.08 41.46
C SER A 719 11.17 8.61 42.07
N ILE A 720 11.45 9.04 43.30
CA ILE A 720 12.65 8.63 44.03
C ILE A 720 12.52 7.16 44.42
N ASP A 721 13.23 6.27 43.71
CA ASP A 721 13.56 4.95 44.25
C ASP A 721 14.38 5.17 45.54
N PRO A 722 14.01 4.56 46.68
CA PRO A 722 14.69 4.83 47.95
C PRO A 722 16.14 4.38 47.88
N VAL A 723 17.06 5.35 48.04
CA VAL A 723 18.49 5.08 48.12
C VAL A 723 18.76 4.24 49.36
N VAL A 724 19.06 2.94 49.16
CA VAL A 724 19.57 2.08 50.22
C VAL A 724 20.91 2.66 50.69
N PRO A 725 21.08 3.02 51.97
CA PRO A 725 22.34 3.57 52.43
C PRO A 725 23.44 2.52 52.33
N VAL A 726 24.51 2.83 51.59
CA VAL A 726 25.74 2.04 51.63
C VAL A 726 26.45 2.39 52.94
N GLY A 727 26.26 1.56 53.96
CA GLY A 727 27.07 1.62 55.17
C GLY A 727 28.54 1.30 54.86
N GLY A 728 29.45 2.04 55.49
CA GLY A 728 30.89 1.82 55.35
C GLY A 728 31.45 0.78 56.33
N ASP A 729 32.69 0.39 56.04
CA ASP A 729 33.66 -0.30 56.90
C ASP A 729 33.33 -1.74 57.41
N GLY A 730 34.36 -2.58 57.53
CA GLY A 730 34.29 -3.88 58.22
C GLY A 730 34.85 -5.07 57.45
N ALA A 731 36.16 -5.29 57.57
CA ALA A 731 36.94 -6.38 56.97
C ALA A 731 36.38 -7.83 57.09
N GLY A 732 36.73 -8.69 56.12
CA GLY A 732 37.12 -10.08 56.43
C GLY A 732 36.48 -11.22 55.62
N ALA A 733 37.36 -12.09 55.09
CA ALA A 733 37.16 -13.50 54.75
C ALA A 733 36.23 -13.93 53.58
N VAL A 734 36.59 -15.10 53.04
CA VAL A 734 36.03 -15.88 51.92
C VAL A 734 36.46 -17.35 52.20
N PRO A 735 35.75 -18.43 51.79
CA PRO A 735 34.40 -18.59 51.22
C PRO A 735 33.47 -19.48 52.10
N ALA A 736 32.25 -19.80 51.65
CA ALA A 736 31.73 -21.18 51.65
C ALA A 736 30.41 -21.36 50.87
N SER A 737 30.19 -22.60 50.44
CA SER A 737 29.14 -23.23 49.63
C SER A 737 27.68 -23.21 50.11
N ALA A 738 26.79 -23.63 49.19
CA ALA A 738 25.50 -24.30 49.42
C ALA A 738 24.32 -23.44 49.94
N SER A 739 23.07 -23.93 49.95
CA SER A 739 22.20 -24.45 48.86
C SER A 739 20.80 -24.75 49.44
N ALA A 740 19.78 -24.74 48.57
CA ALA A 740 18.48 -25.41 48.74
C ALA A 740 17.45 -24.94 49.81
N SER A 741 16.18 -25.10 49.41
CA SER A 741 14.98 -25.35 50.23
C SER A 741 14.44 -24.27 51.19
N GLY A 742 13.27 -23.73 50.83
CA GLY A 742 12.45 -22.82 51.66
C GLY A 742 11.03 -22.70 51.10
N ARG A 743 10.28 -23.80 51.08
CA ARG A 743 8.96 -23.93 50.41
C ARG A 743 7.82 -23.77 51.42
N LYS A 744 6.64 -23.33 50.95
CA LYS A 744 5.33 -23.24 51.65
C LYS A 744 5.16 -22.00 52.56
N VAL A 745 3.95 -21.47 52.82
CA VAL A 745 2.62 -21.76 52.23
C VAL A 745 1.74 -20.50 52.21
N SER A 746 0.74 -20.50 51.33
CA SER A 746 -0.32 -19.48 51.25
C SER A 746 -1.45 -19.74 52.26
N GLN A 747 -1.86 -18.71 53.00
CA GLN A 747 -3.26 -18.51 53.36
C GLN A 747 -3.62 -17.04 53.10
N GLY A 748 -4.85 -16.80 52.66
CA GLY A 748 -5.42 -15.47 52.54
C GLY A 748 -6.83 -15.48 53.09
N LEU A 749 -7.33 -14.33 53.53
CA LEU A 749 -8.73 -14.14 53.90
C LEU A 749 -9.20 -12.74 53.51
N SER A 750 -10.51 -12.66 53.29
CA SER A 750 -11.27 -11.51 52.81
C SER A 750 -11.49 -10.40 53.84
N GLY A 751 -11.75 -9.17 53.36
CA GLY A 751 -12.56 -8.19 54.10
C GLY A 751 -11.92 -6.81 54.27
N PRO A 752 -12.62 -5.70 53.95
CA PRO A 752 -12.13 -4.33 54.16
C PRO A 752 -12.68 -3.70 55.47
N PRO A 753 -11.96 -2.72 56.05
CA PRO A 753 -12.51 -1.74 57.00
C PRO A 753 -12.80 -0.38 56.33
N ALA A 754 -13.60 0.45 57.00
CA ALA A 754 -14.02 1.78 56.54
C ALA A 754 -13.32 2.94 57.29
N GLN A 755 -13.83 4.16 57.11
CA GLN A 755 -13.35 5.43 57.69
C GLN A 755 -13.47 5.51 59.22
N PRO A 756 -12.71 6.42 59.85
CA PRO A 756 -13.16 7.23 60.99
C PRO A 756 -13.31 8.73 60.62
N ALA A 757 -13.97 9.52 61.48
CA ALA A 757 -14.30 10.94 61.23
C ALA A 757 -14.23 11.83 62.49
N GLY A 758 -14.17 13.16 62.28
CA GLY A 758 -14.24 14.25 63.27
C GLY A 758 -13.64 15.53 62.66
N ALA A 759 -14.32 16.67 62.49
CA ALA A 759 -15.10 17.55 63.39
C ALA A 759 -14.21 18.46 64.28
N GLY A 760 -14.32 19.79 64.25
CA GLY A 760 -15.12 20.67 63.36
C GLY A 760 -15.12 22.17 63.77
N GLN A 761 -15.78 23.02 62.97
CA GLN A 761 -16.06 24.47 63.16
C GLN A 761 -14.81 25.41 63.24
N VAL A 762 -14.85 26.74 63.03
CA VAL A 762 -15.90 27.78 62.99
C VAL A 762 -15.64 28.80 61.85
N GLY A 763 -16.67 29.39 61.21
CA GLY A 763 -16.51 30.62 60.39
C GLY A 763 -17.64 30.93 59.39
N ARG A 764 -18.30 32.10 59.51
CA ARG A 764 -19.22 32.71 58.51
C ARG A 764 -18.39 33.50 57.45
N VAL A 765 -18.86 34.00 56.30
CA VAL A 765 -20.16 34.60 55.85
C VAL A 765 -20.29 34.24 54.32
N GLN A 766 -21.41 33.76 53.74
CA GLN A 766 -22.71 34.42 53.44
C GLN A 766 -22.56 35.70 52.57
N VAL A 767 -23.34 36.03 51.52
CA VAL A 767 -24.45 35.40 50.76
C VAL A 767 -24.33 35.83 49.27
N GLY A 768 -24.85 35.07 48.28
CA GLY A 768 -25.07 35.62 46.93
C GLY A 768 -25.58 34.62 45.85
N SER A 769 -26.79 34.85 45.32
CA SER A 769 -27.37 34.17 44.15
C SER A 769 -28.12 35.19 43.26
N VAL A 770 -28.67 34.76 42.12
CA VAL A 770 -29.39 35.57 41.10
C VAL A 770 -28.43 36.39 40.20
N GLY A 771 -28.62 36.48 38.88
CA GLY A 771 -29.66 35.85 38.03
C GLY A 771 -29.50 36.16 36.54
N GLN A 772 -30.54 35.89 35.75
CA GLN A 772 -30.60 36.23 34.33
C GLN A 772 -30.99 37.70 34.12
N ALA A 773 -30.34 38.36 33.16
CA ALA A 773 -30.81 39.59 32.51
C ALA A 773 -30.19 39.70 31.10
N ALA A 774 -30.76 40.54 30.24
CA ALA A 774 -30.32 40.78 28.87
C ALA A 774 -30.51 42.27 28.49
N VAL A 775 -30.41 42.58 27.18
CA VAL A 775 -30.87 43.81 26.50
C VAL A 775 -29.86 44.97 26.30
N GLN A 776 -29.44 45.08 25.02
CA GLN A 776 -29.20 46.27 24.17
C GLN A 776 -28.13 47.36 24.43
N ALA A 777 -27.44 47.64 23.31
CA ALA A 777 -27.14 48.95 22.69
C ALA A 777 -26.02 49.85 23.24
N GLY A 778 -25.38 50.55 22.28
CA GLY A 778 -24.25 51.47 22.49
C GLY A 778 -23.40 51.59 21.23
N ALA A 779 -23.86 52.34 20.23
CA ALA A 779 -23.10 52.65 19.02
C ALA A 779 -22.53 54.08 19.09
N ALA A 780 -21.38 54.31 18.44
CA ALA A 780 -20.84 55.64 18.19
C ALA A 780 -19.92 55.60 16.95
N ASP A 781 -20.26 56.40 15.94
CA ASP A 781 -19.52 56.50 14.68
C ASP A 781 -18.28 57.40 14.77
N ARG A 782 -17.45 57.37 13.73
CA ARG A 782 -16.78 58.57 13.21
C ARG A 782 -16.49 58.47 11.71
N GLU A 783 -16.44 59.63 11.06
CA GLU A 783 -16.79 59.78 9.65
C GLU A 783 -15.60 59.78 8.66
N LEU A 784 -15.94 59.43 7.41
CA LEU A 784 -15.70 60.13 6.11
C LEU A 784 -14.84 61.43 6.12
N PRO A 785 -14.17 61.83 5.00
CA PRO A 785 -14.59 61.74 3.57
C PRO A 785 -13.65 60.90 2.68
N ASP A 786 -13.99 60.48 1.44
CA ASP A 786 -14.88 60.97 0.36
C ASP A 786 -14.24 61.99 -0.62
N ALA A 787 -14.76 62.04 -1.86
CA ALA A 787 -14.18 62.50 -3.13
C ALA A 787 -13.24 61.48 -3.84
N GLY A 788 -13.16 61.43 -5.18
CA GLY A 788 -13.85 62.21 -6.22
C GLY A 788 -13.52 61.67 -7.63
N ALA A 789 -14.30 62.04 -8.65
CA ALA A 789 -14.24 61.43 -9.99
C ALA A 789 -13.39 62.22 -11.04
N VAL A 790 -13.43 61.75 -12.31
CA VAL A 790 -13.05 62.43 -13.59
C VAL A 790 -11.64 62.14 -14.17
N GLY A 791 -11.57 62.00 -15.52
CA GLY A 791 -10.37 61.81 -16.37
C GLY A 791 -10.34 60.42 -17.02
N GLN A 792 -10.68 60.15 -18.31
CA GLN A 792 -10.38 60.75 -19.63
C GLN A 792 -8.94 60.51 -20.16
N GLY A 793 -8.80 60.25 -21.48
CA GLY A 793 -7.54 59.92 -22.19
C GLY A 793 -7.28 58.40 -22.29
N SER A 794 -7.47 57.63 -23.37
CA SER A 794 -7.66 57.81 -24.84
C SER A 794 -6.41 58.16 -25.68
N ALA A 795 -6.38 57.66 -26.93
CA ALA A 795 -5.28 57.66 -27.94
C ALA A 795 -4.24 56.51 -27.77
N HIS A 796 -4.07 55.56 -28.71
CA HIS A 796 -3.46 55.60 -30.07
C HIS A 796 -1.91 55.62 -30.05
N ALA A 797 -1.14 55.00 -30.95
CA ALA A 797 -1.30 53.98 -32.02
C ALA A 797 0.12 53.40 -32.31
N GLY A 798 0.44 52.43 -33.18
CA GLY A 798 -0.25 51.69 -34.26
C GLY A 798 0.82 50.92 -35.10
N VAL A 799 0.55 50.64 -36.39
CA VAL A 799 1.51 50.13 -37.43
C VAL A 799 1.99 48.66 -37.22
N ALA A 800 1.44 47.63 -37.88
CA ALA A 800 1.52 47.17 -39.30
C ALA A 800 2.71 46.17 -39.57
N ALA A 801 2.80 45.37 -40.65
CA ALA A 801 2.02 45.30 -41.89
C ALA A 801 2.10 43.89 -42.61
N GLN A 802 1.17 43.64 -43.55
CA GLN A 802 1.25 42.75 -44.76
C GLN A 802 1.43 41.21 -44.59
N GLY A 803 0.85 40.34 -45.44
CA GLY A 803 -0.20 40.55 -46.47
C GLY A 803 -0.38 39.37 -47.47
N SER A 804 -1.58 39.24 -48.09
CA SER A 804 -1.93 38.39 -49.28
C SER A 804 -1.83 36.84 -49.12
N ALA A 805 -2.51 35.94 -49.87
CA ALA A 805 -3.64 35.90 -50.83
C ALA A 805 -3.98 34.37 -51.13
N ARG A 806 -4.98 33.85 -51.88
CA ARG A 806 -6.16 34.33 -52.66
C ARG A 806 -7.15 33.15 -52.95
N VAL A 807 -8.49 33.38 -52.88
CA VAL A 807 -9.61 32.87 -53.76
C VAL A 807 -9.93 31.35 -53.96
N GLY A 808 -11.25 31.01 -53.93
CA GLY A 808 -11.87 29.87 -54.65
C GLY A 808 -12.82 28.94 -53.83
N SER A 809 -14.10 29.27 -53.55
CA SER A 809 -15.34 28.93 -54.33
C SER A 809 -15.49 27.42 -54.67
N THR A 810 -16.49 26.63 -54.22
CA THR A 810 -17.97 26.75 -54.23
C THR A 810 -18.59 25.61 -53.35
N GLY A 811 -19.89 25.49 -53.01
CA GLY A 811 -21.07 26.35 -53.18
C GLY A 811 -22.41 25.61 -52.86
N GLN A 812 -23.48 26.37 -52.56
CA GLN A 812 -24.91 25.95 -52.37
C GLN A 812 -25.26 25.08 -51.12
N GLY A 813 -26.39 25.30 -50.41
CA GLY A 813 -27.32 26.44 -50.43
C GLY A 813 -28.69 26.20 -49.75
N ARG A 814 -29.39 27.30 -49.34
CA ARG A 814 -30.81 27.41 -48.89
C ARG A 814 -31.19 26.67 -47.58
N ALA A 815 -32.16 27.09 -46.75
CA ALA A 815 -32.94 28.33 -46.59
C ALA A 815 -33.39 28.41 -45.10
N ALA A 816 -33.21 29.51 -44.36
CA ALA A 816 -34.07 30.70 -44.24
C ALA A 816 -35.34 30.55 -43.36
N VAL A 817 -35.36 31.31 -42.24
CA VAL A 817 -36.51 32.04 -41.61
C VAL A 817 -37.69 31.21 -41.05
N GLY A 818 -38.21 31.48 -39.84
CA GLY A 818 -37.79 32.41 -38.77
C GLY A 818 -38.92 32.77 -37.78
N GLN A 819 -38.64 33.69 -36.83
CA GLN A 819 -39.56 34.54 -36.01
C GLN A 819 -40.89 33.91 -35.49
N GLY A 820 -41.22 33.86 -34.20
CA GLY A 820 -40.99 34.84 -33.13
C GLY A 820 -42.31 35.29 -32.47
N ARG A 821 -42.22 35.87 -31.26
CA ARG A 821 -43.27 36.51 -30.43
C ARG A 821 -44.30 35.63 -29.69
N ALA A 822 -44.67 36.14 -28.50
CA ALA A 822 -45.57 35.54 -27.52
C ALA A 822 -46.69 36.52 -27.12
N VAL A 823 -47.78 35.97 -26.57
CA VAL A 823 -48.85 36.64 -25.79
C VAL A 823 -49.27 35.59 -24.75
N VAL A 824 -48.91 35.68 -23.46
CA VAL A 824 -49.51 36.49 -22.38
C VAL A 824 -50.97 36.13 -22.06
N GLY A 825 -51.18 35.51 -20.89
CA GLY A 825 -52.48 35.31 -20.22
C GLY A 825 -52.25 35.15 -18.72
N GLN A 826 -53.03 35.82 -17.87
CA GLN A 826 -52.77 35.94 -16.42
C GLN A 826 -53.62 35.00 -15.57
N GLY A 827 -53.03 34.50 -14.45
CA GLY A 827 -53.75 33.74 -13.41
C GLY A 827 -53.01 33.78 -12.06
N ARG A 828 -53.66 34.34 -11.03
CA ARG A 828 -53.23 34.40 -9.62
C ARG A 828 -53.61 33.10 -8.88
N ALA A 829 -53.05 32.69 -7.73
CA ALA A 829 -51.89 33.11 -6.93
C ALA A 829 -51.58 32.06 -5.82
N ALA A 830 -50.56 32.33 -4.98
CA ALA A 830 -50.11 31.56 -3.79
C ALA A 830 -49.42 30.19 -4.10
N GLY A 831 -48.46 29.72 -3.30
CA GLY A 831 -47.80 30.30 -2.10
C GLY A 831 -46.40 29.68 -1.87
N GLN A 832 -45.57 30.30 -1.02
CA GLN A 832 -44.16 29.92 -0.84
C GLN A 832 -43.96 28.75 0.16
N ALA A 833 -42.95 27.91 -0.11
CA ALA A 833 -42.19 27.18 0.91
C ALA A 833 -40.79 26.79 0.39
N GLN A 834 -39.77 26.80 1.25
CA GLN A 834 -38.41 26.32 0.97
C GLN A 834 -37.97 25.29 2.03
N VAL A 835 -37.16 24.30 1.60
CA VAL A 835 -35.94 23.76 2.25
C VAL A 835 -35.93 23.75 3.80
N PRO A 836 -35.83 22.58 4.49
CA PRO A 836 -34.49 21.96 4.63
C PRO A 836 -34.37 20.42 4.90
N GLY A 837 -33.14 19.92 4.73
CA GLY A 837 -32.35 19.23 5.77
C GLY A 837 -32.82 17.88 6.38
N PRO A 838 -32.06 16.77 6.21
CA PRO A 838 -32.35 15.47 6.85
C PRO A 838 -31.60 15.24 8.18
N ALA A 839 -32.26 14.69 9.22
CA ALA A 839 -31.59 14.13 10.40
C ALA A 839 -32.40 13.09 11.24
N VAL A 840 -31.94 11.83 11.22
CA VAL A 840 -31.60 10.99 12.41
C VAL A 840 -32.69 10.45 13.40
N ALA A 841 -32.70 9.11 13.55
CA ALA A 841 -32.91 8.25 14.75
C ALA A 841 -34.29 7.65 15.18
N ARG A 842 -34.32 6.31 15.15
CA ARG A 842 -34.67 5.32 16.22
C ARG A 842 -35.94 5.47 17.10
N ALA A 843 -36.85 4.50 16.93
CA ALA A 843 -37.52 3.70 17.99
C ALA A 843 -37.86 2.32 17.36
N SER A 844 -37.82 1.14 18.01
CA SER A 844 -38.20 0.69 19.37
C SER A 844 -39.71 0.52 19.54
N VAL A 845 -40.19 -0.73 19.54
CA VAL A 845 -41.62 -1.11 19.61
C VAL A 845 -41.96 -1.71 20.99
N PRO A 846 -43.07 -1.30 21.65
CA PRO A 846 -43.51 -1.84 22.95
C PRO A 846 -44.56 -2.98 22.83
N VAL A 847 -44.92 -3.57 23.98
CA VAL A 847 -45.86 -4.72 24.12
C VAL A 847 -47.07 -4.34 24.99
N ALA A 848 -48.27 -4.79 24.62
CA ALA A 848 -49.46 -4.86 25.50
C ALA A 848 -50.53 -5.85 24.97
N GLY A 849 -51.34 -6.39 25.88
CA GLY A 849 -52.63 -7.11 25.65
C GLY A 849 -53.59 -6.76 26.81
N PRO A 850 -54.55 -7.60 27.27
CA PRO A 850 -55.06 -8.89 26.74
C PRO A 850 -56.62 -9.00 26.80
N SER A 851 -57.17 -10.24 26.93
CA SER A 851 -58.58 -10.66 27.23
C SER A 851 -59.61 -10.65 26.06
N GLY A 852 -60.60 -11.57 25.99
CA GLY A 852 -60.84 -12.80 26.81
C GLY A 852 -62.15 -13.57 26.46
N HIS A 853 -62.44 -14.63 27.24
CA HIS A 853 -63.69 -15.43 27.38
C HIS A 853 -64.05 -16.64 26.45
N ASP A 854 -64.52 -17.69 27.14
CA ASP A 854 -65.20 -18.97 26.77
C ASP A 854 -66.68 -18.78 26.31
N PRO A 855 -67.43 -19.75 25.71
CA PRO A 855 -67.53 -21.17 26.13
C PRO A 855 -67.80 -22.31 25.09
N MET A 856 -67.89 -23.55 25.62
CA MET A 856 -68.24 -24.87 25.04
C MET A 856 -69.78 -25.07 24.79
N PRO A 857 -70.35 -26.22 24.27
CA PRO A 857 -69.77 -27.57 24.02
C PRO A 857 -70.23 -28.40 22.74
N VAL A 858 -69.50 -29.50 22.42
CA VAL A 858 -69.96 -30.84 21.89
C VAL A 858 -70.66 -30.90 20.49
N ALA A 859 -70.54 -31.92 19.60
CA ALA A 859 -69.94 -33.28 19.54
C ALA A 859 -69.20 -33.51 18.18
N GLY A 860 -68.53 -34.62 17.84
CA GLY A 860 -68.24 -35.89 18.54
C GLY A 860 -67.38 -36.85 17.67
N HIS A 861 -66.64 -37.76 18.31
CA HIS A 861 -65.74 -38.81 17.72
C HIS A 861 -66.39 -40.22 17.86
N PRO A 862 -65.80 -41.41 17.49
CA PRO A 862 -64.37 -41.83 17.42
C PRO A 862 -64.03 -42.66 16.13
N THR A 863 -62.97 -43.49 15.94
CA THR A 863 -61.88 -44.13 16.75
C THR A 863 -60.53 -44.08 15.95
N HIS A 864 -59.29 -44.01 16.47
CA HIS A 864 -58.57 -44.68 17.59
C HIS A 864 -58.43 -46.22 17.42
N ASP A 865 -57.38 -46.95 17.83
CA ASP A 865 -55.94 -46.71 18.18
C ASP A 865 -55.26 -48.14 18.18
N PRO A 866 -54.18 -48.57 18.92
CA PRO A 866 -53.20 -47.92 19.82
C PRO A 866 -51.71 -48.22 19.46
N ALA A 867 -50.78 -47.91 20.39
CA ALA A 867 -49.41 -48.46 20.46
C ALA A 867 -49.20 -49.40 21.70
N PRO A 868 -48.10 -49.35 22.49
CA PRO A 868 -46.93 -50.27 22.42
C PRO A 868 -46.64 -51.10 23.70
N ALA A 869 -45.76 -52.15 23.65
CA ALA A 869 -45.17 -52.76 24.87
C ALA A 869 -43.89 -53.65 24.71
N ALA A 870 -42.90 -53.37 25.58
CA ALA A 870 -41.96 -54.22 26.35
C ALA A 870 -41.34 -55.57 25.88
N GLY A 871 -40.03 -55.76 26.19
CA GLY A 871 -39.32 -57.06 26.26
C GLY A 871 -37.86 -56.95 26.80
N ARG A 872 -37.42 -57.89 27.66
CA ARG A 872 -36.05 -58.08 28.23
C ARG A 872 -35.60 -59.56 27.95
N PRO A 873 -34.39 -60.11 28.29
CA PRO A 873 -33.33 -59.66 29.22
C PRO A 873 -31.83 -60.02 28.91
N THR A 874 -30.96 -59.83 29.92
CA THR A 874 -29.75 -60.61 30.34
C THR A 874 -28.35 -60.52 29.65
N TYR A 875 -27.39 -60.05 30.47
CA TYR A 875 -26.00 -60.50 30.75
C TYR A 875 -24.89 -60.63 29.66
N GLY A 876 -23.72 -60.06 30.00
CA GLY A 876 -22.39 -60.35 29.46
C GLY A 876 -21.35 -59.35 30.01
N ALA A 877 -20.34 -59.79 30.78
CA ALA A 877 -19.40 -58.90 31.47
C ALA A 877 -18.00 -59.50 31.68
N GLY A 878 -16.98 -58.64 31.80
CA GLY A 878 -15.56 -58.99 32.01
C GLY A 878 -14.70 -58.85 30.74
N SER A 879 -13.39 -58.60 30.81
CA SER A 879 -12.52 -58.34 31.97
C SER A 879 -11.27 -57.53 31.57
N ALA A 880 -10.53 -57.00 32.55
CA ALA A 880 -9.38 -56.10 32.32
C ALA A 880 -8.06 -56.84 31.98
N GLY A 881 -7.09 -56.13 31.36
CA GLY A 881 -5.73 -56.63 31.14
C GLY A 881 -4.73 -55.61 30.53
N ARG A 882 -3.65 -55.33 31.26
CA ARG A 882 -2.39 -54.64 30.86
C ARG A 882 -1.27 -55.24 31.76
N PRO A 883 0.04 -55.15 31.43
CA PRO A 883 0.71 -54.68 30.20
C PRO A 883 1.72 -55.72 29.63
N GLY A 884 2.40 -55.41 28.50
CA GLY A 884 3.59 -56.17 28.05
C GLY A 884 4.04 -55.88 26.61
N THR A 885 5.31 -55.47 26.44
CA THR A 885 6.08 -55.25 25.17
C THR A 885 7.09 -56.41 24.97
N PRO A 886 7.68 -56.70 23.77
CA PRO A 886 8.24 -55.68 22.84
C PRO A 886 8.30 -56.02 21.32
N GLU A 887 9.05 -55.15 20.61
CA GLU A 887 9.65 -55.26 19.25
C GLU A 887 8.77 -55.00 18.00
N ALA A 888 9.46 -54.80 16.86
CA ALA A 888 9.04 -54.00 15.71
C ALA A 888 9.27 -54.73 14.36
N PRO A 889 8.88 -54.10 13.23
CA PRO A 889 9.93 -53.45 12.42
C PRO A 889 9.49 -52.10 11.80
N ALA A 890 10.43 -51.42 11.13
CA ALA A 890 10.18 -50.16 10.42
C ALA A 890 10.93 -50.09 9.07
N VAL A 891 10.29 -49.53 8.04
CA VAL A 891 10.93 -49.02 6.81
C VAL A 891 10.26 -47.70 6.41
N ASN A 892 11.02 -46.83 5.76
CA ASN A 892 10.72 -45.42 5.49
C ASN A 892 10.24 -45.20 4.04
N GLN A 893 9.47 -44.15 3.77
CA GLN A 893 9.24 -43.66 2.40
C GLN A 893 9.67 -42.19 2.28
N ARG A 894 10.37 -41.87 1.19
CA ARG A 894 10.78 -40.51 0.82
C ARG A 894 10.49 -40.26 -0.66
N HIS A 895 10.14 -39.02 -1.00
CA HIS A 895 10.07 -38.58 -2.39
C HIS A 895 11.46 -38.59 -3.05
N PRO A 896 11.57 -39.01 -4.33
CA PRO A 896 12.70 -38.67 -5.18
C PRO A 896 12.45 -37.34 -5.92
N THR A 897 13.49 -36.53 -6.05
CA THR A 897 13.58 -35.40 -6.97
C THR A 897 14.75 -35.67 -7.90
N ASP A 898 14.50 -35.87 -9.20
CA ASP A 898 15.56 -36.11 -10.18
C ASP A 898 15.68 -34.96 -11.17
N HIS A 899 16.86 -34.33 -11.18
CA HIS A 899 17.38 -33.65 -12.35
C HIS A 899 18.03 -34.68 -13.28
N TRP A 900 17.82 -34.56 -14.59
CA TRP A 900 18.62 -35.24 -15.59
C TRP A 900 19.25 -34.22 -16.54
N ASP A 901 20.54 -34.39 -16.79
CA ASP A 901 21.43 -33.48 -17.53
C ASP A 901 21.96 -34.22 -18.78
N GLU A 902 22.12 -33.50 -19.90
CA GLU A 902 22.23 -34.09 -21.24
C GLU A 902 23.64 -34.56 -21.58
N ARG A 903 23.81 -35.84 -21.98
CA ARG A 903 24.99 -36.32 -22.73
C ARG A 903 24.67 -37.47 -23.69
N ASP A 904 24.61 -37.18 -24.98
CA ASP A 904 24.70 -38.13 -26.10
C ASP A 904 26.18 -38.50 -26.37
N PRO A 905 26.48 -39.70 -26.94
CA PRO A 905 27.10 -39.67 -28.26
C PRO A 905 26.72 -40.82 -29.23
N GLN A 906 25.98 -40.46 -30.29
CA GLN A 906 26.14 -40.81 -31.71
C GLN A 906 26.63 -42.23 -32.14
N ARG A 907 25.95 -42.79 -33.16
CA ARG A 907 26.44 -42.83 -34.58
C ARG A 907 25.55 -43.64 -35.52
N LEU A 908 25.32 -43.13 -36.75
CA LEU A 908 25.50 -43.89 -38.02
C LEU A 908 25.38 -43.02 -39.30
N ARG A 909 26.51 -42.91 -40.03
CA ARG A 909 26.69 -42.63 -41.48
C ARG A 909 26.46 -41.22 -42.09
N THR A 910 27.22 -41.02 -43.17
CA THR A 910 27.62 -39.85 -43.99
C THR A 910 26.94 -39.89 -45.38
N PRO A 911 27.08 -38.94 -46.35
CA PRO A 911 28.19 -37.99 -46.65
C PRO A 911 27.74 -36.52 -46.92
N ASP A 912 28.54 -35.54 -47.40
CA ASP A 912 29.85 -35.55 -48.11
C ASP A 912 30.70 -34.25 -47.93
N ALA A 913 31.95 -34.31 -48.42
CA ALA A 913 32.79 -33.24 -48.99
C ALA A 913 33.53 -32.17 -48.15
N ARG A 914 34.86 -32.40 -47.98
CA ARG A 914 36.01 -31.45 -48.13
C ARG A 914 36.11 -30.26 -47.13
N ARG A 915 37.29 -29.74 -46.71
CA ARG A 915 38.72 -29.96 -47.07
C ARG A 915 39.65 -29.48 -45.92
N ASP A 916 40.89 -29.99 -45.86
CA ASP A 916 42.16 -29.43 -45.30
C ASP A 916 42.17 -28.61 -43.96
N GLY A 917 43.09 -28.80 -42.99
CA GLY A 917 44.17 -29.80 -42.80
C GLY A 917 45.23 -29.36 -41.77
N HIS A 918 45.86 -30.33 -41.06
CA HIS A 918 47.10 -30.21 -40.23
C HIS A 918 47.07 -29.30 -38.95
N ALA A 919 47.77 -29.58 -37.84
CA ALA A 919 48.51 -30.78 -37.38
C ALA A 919 48.60 -30.87 -35.83
N ARG A 920 49.02 -32.04 -35.34
CA ARG A 920 49.38 -32.42 -33.94
C ARG A 920 50.92 -32.33 -33.73
N PRO A 921 51.50 -32.64 -32.55
CA PRO A 921 50.95 -32.84 -31.19
C PRO A 921 51.62 -31.81 -30.21
N ASP A 922 51.97 -31.97 -28.92
CA ASP A 922 51.78 -32.90 -27.76
C ASP A 922 52.08 -32.07 -26.46
N GLY A 923 52.15 -32.56 -25.21
CA GLY A 923 51.89 -33.89 -24.65
C GLY A 923 52.28 -34.04 -23.17
N GLN A 924 51.68 -35.03 -22.52
CA GLN A 924 52.03 -35.65 -21.21
C GLN A 924 52.01 -34.81 -19.91
N ALA A 925 51.48 -35.44 -18.85
CA ALA A 925 51.50 -35.00 -17.45
C ALA A 925 52.60 -35.83 -16.70
N PRO A 926 52.55 -36.28 -15.41
CA PRO A 926 51.51 -36.21 -14.36
C PRO A 926 52.00 -35.98 -12.90
N ARG A 927 51.08 -36.16 -11.93
CA ARG A 927 51.32 -36.47 -10.48
C ARG A 927 51.93 -35.37 -9.60
N ASP A 928 51.85 -35.41 -8.26
CA ASP A 928 50.90 -36.00 -7.28
C ASP A 928 51.18 -35.29 -5.92
N GLY A 929 50.36 -35.53 -4.89
CA GLY A 929 50.80 -35.34 -3.49
C GLY A 929 49.96 -34.40 -2.65
N GLN A 930 49.23 -34.97 -1.69
CA GLN A 930 48.48 -34.25 -0.66
C GLN A 930 49.38 -33.83 0.51
N ALA A 931 49.20 -32.63 1.08
CA ALA A 931 49.20 -32.38 2.53
C ALA A 931 48.93 -30.90 2.86
N ALA A 932 48.34 -30.65 4.03
CA ALA A 932 48.15 -29.36 4.71
C ALA A 932 47.99 -29.65 6.23
N PRO A 933 47.84 -28.66 7.13
CA PRO A 933 48.17 -27.23 7.06
C PRO A 933 49.13 -26.78 8.20
N GLU A 934 49.61 -25.53 8.19
CA GLU A 934 49.50 -24.57 9.32
C GLU A 934 50.10 -23.18 8.96
N GLU A 935 50.04 -22.22 9.89
CA GLU A 935 50.29 -20.79 9.66
C GLU A 935 51.71 -20.29 10.05
N ASP A 936 51.95 -19.02 9.72
CA ASP A 936 52.91 -18.06 10.31
C ASP A 936 54.32 -17.88 9.68
N ARG A 937 54.80 -16.63 9.77
CA ARG A 937 56.16 -16.10 9.51
C ARG A 937 56.82 -16.30 8.13
N TRP A 938 56.69 -15.26 7.29
CA TRP A 938 57.85 -14.71 6.57
C TRP A 938 57.85 -13.18 6.57
N ALA A 939 58.79 -12.60 7.31
CA ALA A 939 59.04 -11.16 7.37
C ALA A 939 60.51 -10.85 7.04
N ALA A 940 60.84 -10.91 5.75
CA ALA A 940 62.11 -10.42 5.19
C ALA A 940 61.97 -10.13 3.69
N LEU A 941 62.83 -9.27 3.15
CA LEU A 941 63.07 -9.04 1.72
C LEU A 941 61.85 -8.65 0.86
N ARG A 942 61.49 -7.36 0.88
CA ARG A 942 61.00 -6.65 -0.32
C ARG A 942 61.69 -5.30 -0.45
N GLU A 943 61.99 -4.95 -1.70
CA GLU A 943 62.73 -3.76 -2.11
C GLU A 943 61.89 -2.47 -1.99
N PRO A 944 62.52 -1.28 -1.91
CA PRO A 944 61.80 -0.02 -1.84
C PRO A 944 61.03 0.28 -3.14
N PRO A 945 59.82 0.86 -3.07
CA PRO A 945 59.05 1.25 -4.24
C PRO A 945 59.69 2.44 -4.98
N LEU A 946 59.54 2.46 -6.31
CA LEU A 946 60.04 3.52 -7.19
C LEU A 946 59.39 4.89 -6.90
N PRO A 947 60.11 6.01 -7.15
CA PRO A 947 59.55 7.35 -7.02
C PRO A 947 58.46 7.63 -8.08
N PRO A 948 57.51 8.54 -7.79
CA PRO A 948 56.43 8.89 -8.73
C PRO A 948 56.96 9.67 -9.95
N PRO A 949 56.27 9.58 -11.11
CA PRO A 949 56.66 10.30 -12.32
C PRO A 949 56.48 11.83 -12.19
N PRO A 950 57.29 12.64 -12.89
CA PRO A 950 57.23 14.10 -12.83
C PRO A 950 55.96 14.66 -13.50
N PRO A 951 55.48 15.85 -13.07
CA PRO A 951 54.29 16.48 -13.62
C PRO A 951 54.52 17.01 -15.05
N SER A 952 53.47 16.94 -15.89
CA SER A 952 53.50 17.46 -17.25
C SER A 952 53.44 19.01 -17.29
N PRO A 953 54.08 19.67 -18.27
CA PRO A 953 54.23 21.14 -18.28
C PRO A 953 52.96 21.88 -18.74
N PRO A 954 52.74 23.12 -18.26
CA PRO A 954 51.63 23.97 -18.70
C PRO A 954 51.87 24.55 -20.11
N ARG A 955 50.81 24.68 -20.92
CA ARG A 955 50.86 25.30 -22.25
C ARG A 955 50.16 26.68 -22.28
N GLY A 956 50.92 27.70 -22.70
CA GLY A 956 50.43 28.81 -23.54
C GLY A 956 49.75 29.99 -22.83
N THR A 957 50.42 31.16 -22.87
CA THR A 957 49.90 32.46 -22.39
C THR A 957 49.47 33.36 -23.55
N ALA A 958 48.55 34.31 -23.28
CA ALA A 958 48.26 35.42 -24.20
C ALA A 958 47.80 36.72 -23.49
N ARG A 959 48.80 37.56 -23.16
CA ARG A 959 48.82 39.04 -23.02
C ARG A 959 47.66 39.84 -22.39
N VAL A 960 48.04 40.74 -21.47
CA VAL A 960 47.34 41.98 -21.07
C VAL A 960 47.88 43.16 -21.90
N PRO A 961 47.07 44.21 -22.18
CA PRO A 961 47.50 45.56 -21.82
C PRO A 961 46.36 46.52 -21.38
N GLY A 962 46.70 47.55 -20.59
CA GLY A 962 45.95 48.82 -20.54
C GLY A 962 45.23 49.16 -19.23
N THR A 963 45.71 50.20 -18.54
CA THR A 963 44.97 50.99 -17.54
C THR A 963 44.51 52.32 -18.13
N PRO A 964 43.40 52.88 -17.61
CA PRO A 964 43.32 54.32 -17.35
C PRO A 964 43.06 54.60 -15.85
N PRO A 965 43.34 55.83 -15.36
CA PRO A 965 43.20 56.20 -13.95
C PRO A 965 41.86 56.97 -13.69
N PRO A 966 41.69 57.84 -12.68
CA PRO A 966 40.66 57.67 -11.65
C PRO A 966 39.53 58.73 -11.68
N ASP A 967 38.55 58.64 -10.77
CA ASP A 967 38.12 59.78 -9.93
C ASP A 967 37.18 59.41 -8.75
N TRP A 968 36.99 60.37 -7.85
CA TRP A 968 36.17 60.38 -6.61
C TRP A 968 34.67 60.73 -6.90
N PRO A 969 33.72 60.89 -5.91
CA PRO A 969 33.81 60.88 -4.43
C PRO A 969 32.81 59.93 -3.71
N PRO A 970 32.76 59.89 -2.35
CA PRO A 970 31.83 59.05 -1.58
C PRO A 970 30.60 59.79 -0.99
N GLY A 971 29.61 59.02 -0.51
CA GLY A 971 28.76 59.43 0.62
C GLY A 971 27.22 59.35 0.45
N SER A 972 26.58 58.34 1.07
CA SER A 972 25.35 58.46 1.89
C SER A 972 25.15 57.20 2.74
#